data_AF-A0A2N2IU79-F1
#
_entry.id   AF-A0A2N2IU79-F1
#
_cell.length_a   1.000
_cell.length_b   1.000
_cell.length_c   1.000
_cell.angle_alpha   90.00
_cell.angle_beta   90.00
_cell.angle_gamma   90.00
#
_symmetry.space_group_name_H-M   'P 1'
#
loop_
_entity.id
_entity.type
_entity.pdbx_description
1 polymer ?
#
loop_
_entity_poly.entity_id
_entity_poly.type
_entity_poly.pdbx_seq_one_letter_code
_entity_poly.pdbx_strand_id
1 'polypeptide(L)'
;MLCPLPVPASWVQTHGIITTSDMFFQEHLAWRRLPDGRTLAVTRADYSQDNAPTERTTVLAVFDRSFVLERLLALTDLTQEMTTGFLESFDPAIGPGGELVFCTTCDRVFVLDATWERPVASYDPASGASGCSRLTSFSSGRLLALRGENELCIAIESPPTLAASLPPLVSIGRAYRDKSGQPSLAPYERGSRSYVGELSTLGDDRILVPMLSWPSKSGFSGSVSYRVLDATGADVGALPLWSEDDPTLPRRYPHTRCLGHPQLDGWVMRTEGAFYVFDRDGKQVVLRLGMAEDPRFKPLAPFLLFGIGHGGELVVLRPDHHTLLVSDPVERPQDLEPALIAMAGTYAKSFTQLKKTVGWSGRAFVAKGIPIPAVAPPSAEAKPKKTRGSKEAAPPAQEAASAAPEQSPATALEALCQRPGDRDLLARLAAELTAKGDPHGRYIDVVCQLERLDLDDPARPALAKQRLSLEEEHLAAWLAQWNTPHDLFRPRDMVGGVLNGVFLDKLPKDVDGLGAQLANLPIAVLYLSSLKIRDLEAVFPMPTFRRVTTLSISGTSSTKLGRNLVTGLAASVPPRLQDLALRGVTAPGTDLRALIDRATALRSLRLAQCDVDAIKLSEMAESPTAARIQLLHLEGNPLRTLPALHRWAALRELNLVGCPIDDGVADEPVAEHGLAVLNLGGHGALGSRGMEWFSRTFPRLASLVLPRRLGADAIPALRSLHGTLEKLEAELLSADTIQGLVSDFLPGASRLRELGLGTVAGDVLSAALSATSLTLLDLRGNTTDETLEILASHEGAAGLTRLHLVGSFTDAGLDALGRSQQLGRVRDMQLHTDTCTEEGVRRLLSGRALASLRRLRLLTSAIADPCRLSVEGQVDVRGRYESF
;
A
#
# COMPACT_ATOMS: atom_id res chain seq x y z
N MET A 1 -22.63 -1.12 29.97
CA MET A 1 -21.97 0.20 30.14
C MET A 1 -21.42 0.73 28.82
N LEU A 2 -21.31 2.05 28.66
CA LEU A 2 -20.48 2.68 27.64
C LEU A 2 -19.21 3.17 28.34
N CYS A 3 -18.06 2.60 27.98
CA CYS A 3 -16.76 3.05 28.48
C CYS A 3 -16.14 3.95 27.39
N PRO A 4 -16.35 5.27 27.38
CA PRO A 4 -15.36 6.13 26.75
C PRO A 4 -14.10 6.00 27.60
N LEU A 5 -13.00 5.48 27.05
CA LEU A 5 -11.73 5.38 27.77
C LEU A 5 -11.41 6.74 28.43
N PRO A 6 -11.41 6.85 29.77
CA PRO A 6 -11.15 8.12 30.43
C PRO A 6 -9.65 8.41 30.37
N VAL A 7 -9.28 9.51 29.71
CA VAL A 7 -7.94 10.09 29.81
C VAL A 7 -7.76 10.58 31.27
N PRO A 8 -6.66 10.26 31.96
CA PRO A 8 -6.40 10.79 33.29
C PRO A 8 -6.36 12.33 33.24
N ALA A 9 -7.14 12.99 34.11
CA ALA A 9 -7.26 14.45 34.14
C ALA A 9 -5.91 15.18 34.35
N SER A 10 -4.91 14.50 34.94
CA SER A 10 -3.57 15.03 35.17
C SER A 10 -2.68 15.06 33.93
N TRP A 11 -3.02 14.34 32.86
CA TRP A 11 -2.20 14.25 31.63
C TRP A 11 -2.60 15.28 30.56
N VAL A 12 -3.82 15.83 30.64
CA VAL A 12 -4.39 16.81 29.68
C VAL A 12 -3.80 18.22 29.85
N GLN A 13 -3.19 18.55 30.99
CA GLN A 13 -2.72 19.91 31.27
C GLN A 13 -1.27 20.21 30.83
N THR A 14 -0.46 19.19 30.50
CA THR A 14 0.98 19.36 30.24
C THR A 14 1.41 19.12 28.80
N HIS A 15 0.65 18.38 27.98
CA HIS A 15 1.05 18.05 26.60
C HIS A 15 -0.13 18.23 25.64
N GLY A 16 -0.12 19.33 24.90
CA GLY A 16 -1.23 19.78 24.04
C GLY A 16 -1.81 18.68 23.15
N ILE A 17 -3.14 18.59 23.22
CA ILE A 17 -4.09 17.97 22.28
C ILE A 17 -3.79 16.53 21.84
N ILE A 18 -4.56 15.60 22.39
CA ILE A 18 -4.85 14.31 21.77
C ILE A 18 -6.29 14.38 21.30
N THR A 19 -6.51 14.49 20.00
CA THR A 19 -7.83 14.22 19.45
C THR A 19 -8.03 12.70 19.47
N THR A 20 -9.16 12.25 19.99
CA THR A 20 -9.59 10.84 19.92
C THR A 20 -9.83 10.34 18.49
N SER A 21 -9.51 11.15 17.47
CA SER A 21 -9.58 10.84 16.04
C SER A 21 -8.47 9.89 15.55
N ASP A 22 -7.39 9.73 16.32
CA ASP A 22 -6.17 9.08 15.81
C ASP A 22 -6.00 7.64 16.31
N MET A 23 -6.91 7.16 17.18
CA MET A 23 -7.01 5.74 17.49
C MET A 23 -7.71 5.01 16.34
N PHE A 24 -6.94 4.61 15.32
CA PHE A 24 -7.38 3.57 14.40
C PHE A 24 -7.45 2.24 15.17
N PHE A 25 -8.64 1.86 15.62
CA PHE A 25 -8.88 0.50 16.10
C PHE A 25 -8.89 -0.44 14.88
N GLN A 26 -7.70 -0.84 14.44
CA GLN A 26 -7.57 -1.96 13.51
C GLN A 26 -7.83 -3.29 14.23
N GLU A 27 -8.12 -4.30 13.42
CA GLU A 27 -8.74 -5.62 13.67
C GLU A 27 -8.01 -6.56 14.66
N HIS A 28 -7.12 -6.06 15.52
CA HIS A 28 -6.20 -6.84 16.35
C HIS A 28 -6.38 -6.61 17.86
N LEU A 29 -7.63 -6.58 18.33
CA LEU A 29 -7.91 -6.60 19.77
C LEU A 29 -8.19 -8.03 20.24
N ALA A 30 -7.45 -8.52 21.22
CA ALA A 30 -7.80 -9.75 21.92
C ALA A 30 -8.20 -9.50 23.37
N TRP A 31 -9.11 -10.36 23.83
CA TRP A 31 -9.80 -10.25 25.10
C TRP A 31 -9.67 -11.54 25.87
N ARG A 32 -9.40 -11.44 27.18
CA ARG A 32 -9.19 -12.61 28.01
C ARG A 32 -9.69 -12.45 29.43
N ARG A 33 -10.32 -13.52 29.93
CA ARG A 33 -10.69 -13.69 31.32
C ARG A 33 -9.45 -14.00 32.17
N LEU A 34 -9.34 -13.33 33.31
CA LEU A 34 -8.34 -13.65 34.32
C LEU A 34 -8.85 -14.66 35.35
N PRO A 35 -7.95 -15.45 35.97
CA PRO A 35 -8.29 -16.34 37.09
C PRO A 35 -8.95 -15.62 38.27
N ASP A 36 -8.60 -14.35 38.50
CA ASP A 36 -9.16 -13.53 39.59
C ASP A 36 -10.50 -12.84 39.24
N GLY A 37 -11.00 -13.04 38.02
CA GLY A 37 -12.27 -12.51 37.53
C GLY A 37 -12.20 -11.13 36.87
N ARG A 38 -11.02 -10.50 36.76
CA ARG A 38 -10.84 -9.30 35.93
C ARG A 38 -10.84 -9.64 34.44
N THR A 39 -11.03 -8.62 33.61
CA THR A 39 -11.06 -8.78 32.14
C THR A 39 -9.94 -7.97 31.51
N LEU A 40 -9.17 -8.62 30.64
CA LEU A 40 -8.08 -8.00 29.89
C LEU A 40 -8.50 -7.67 28.46
N ALA A 41 -8.15 -6.47 28.02
CA ALA A 41 -8.24 -6.04 26.63
C ALA A 41 -6.87 -5.54 26.15
N VAL A 42 -6.41 -6.05 25.01
CA VAL A 42 -5.19 -5.57 24.37
C VAL A 42 -5.59 -4.77 23.15
N THR A 43 -5.19 -3.49 23.09
CA THR A 43 -5.42 -2.63 21.92
C THR A 43 -4.11 -2.10 21.39
N ARG A 44 -4.03 -1.95 20.08
CA ARG A 44 -2.97 -1.15 19.48
C ARG A 44 -3.47 0.29 19.39
N ALA A 45 -2.73 1.22 19.98
CA ALA A 45 -2.96 2.65 19.83
C ALA A 45 -1.90 3.18 18.86
N ASP A 46 -2.36 3.66 17.71
CA ASP A 46 -1.50 4.44 16.82
C ASP A 46 -1.58 5.89 17.31
N TYR A 47 -0.45 6.45 17.76
CA TYR A 47 -0.37 7.84 18.18
C TYR A 47 0.14 8.67 17.01
N SER A 48 -0.66 9.63 16.55
CA SER A 48 -0.20 10.70 15.67
C SER A 48 -0.08 11.95 16.54
N GLN A 49 1.14 12.43 16.73
CA GLN A 49 1.34 13.83 17.09
C GLN A 49 1.42 14.61 15.79
N ASP A 50 0.73 15.75 15.71
CA ASP A 50 0.74 16.65 14.57
C ASP A 50 2.17 16.80 14.01
N ASN A 51 2.40 16.19 12.85
CA ASN A 51 3.64 16.16 12.06
C ASN A 51 4.81 15.25 12.52
N ALA A 52 4.57 14.17 13.26
CA ALA A 52 5.55 13.09 13.52
C ALA A 52 5.10 11.73 12.91
N PRO A 53 6.02 10.76 12.64
CA PRO A 53 5.60 9.40 12.29
C PRO A 53 4.77 8.79 13.42
N THR A 54 3.74 8.01 13.07
CA THR A 54 2.87 7.35 14.06
C THR A 54 3.69 6.43 14.98
N GLU A 55 3.83 6.80 16.25
CA GLU A 55 4.35 5.89 17.27
C GLU A 55 3.27 4.85 17.58
N ARG A 56 3.60 3.59 17.33
CA ARG A 56 2.68 2.48 17.59
C ARG A 56 2.88 2.01 19.03
N THR A 57 1.93 2.35 19.89
CA THR A 57 1.94 1.92 21.29
C THR A 57 0.95 0.78 21.48
N THR A 58 1.39 -0.34 22.03
CA THR A 58 0.43 -1.36 22.51
C THR A 58 -0.06 -0.96 23.89
N VAL A 59 -1.37 -0.85 24.04
CA VAL A 59 -2.04 -0.46 25.28
C VAL A 59 -2.82 -1.65 25.82
N LEU A 60 -2.51 -2.02 27.05
CA LEU A 60 -3.25 -3.00 27.82
C LEU A 60 -4.29 -2.26 28.68
N ALA A 61 -5.56 -2.59 28.52
CA ALA A 61 -6.63 -2.10 29.39
C ALA A 61 -7.12 -3.25 30.28
N VAL A 62 -7.07 -3.03 31.59
CA VAL A 62 -7.56 -3.97 32.60
C VAL A 62 -8.85 -3.43 33.17
N PHE A 63 -9.90 -4.23 33.04
CA PHE A 63 -11.21 -3.92 33.57
C PHE A 63 -11.49 -4.73 34.82
N ASP A 64 -12.12 -4.09 35.79
CA ASP A 64 -12.64 -4.77 36.98
C ASP A 64 -13.83 -5.69 36.61
N ARG A 65 -14.38 -6.37 37.60
CA ARG A 65 -15.57 -7.24 37.42
C ARG A 65 -16.83 -6.49 36.98
N SER A 66 -16.87 -5.18 37.18
CA SER A 66 -17.97 -4.31 36.74
C SER A 66 -17.73 -3.73 35.35
N PHE A 67 -16.63 -4.10 34.66
CA PHE A 67 -16.13 -3.54 33.40
C PHE A 67 -15.70 -2.06 33.49
N VAL A 68 -15.43 -1.56 34.69
CA VAL A 68 -14.83 -0.24 34.90
C VAL A 68 -13.34 -0.37 34.66
N LEU A 69 -12.75 0.58 33.91
CA LEU A 69 -11.31 0.59 33.68
C LEU A 69 -10.58 0.74 35.02
N GLU A 70 -9.97 -0.33 35.48
CA GLU A 70 -9.20 -0.39 36.71
C GLU A 70 -7.77 0.13 36.46
N ARG A 71 -7.20 -0.25 35.30
CA ARG A 71 -5.81 0.06 34.97
C ARG A 71 -5.59 0.19 33.47
N LEU A 72 -4.76 1.16 33.06
CA LEU A 72 -4.26 1.32 31.71
C LEU A 72 -2.73 1.18 31.74
N LEU A 73 -2.17 0.27 30.95
CA LEU A 73 -0.74 0.03 30.85
C LEU A 73 -0.29 0.33 29.42
N ALA A 74 0.63 1.28 29.25
CA ALA A 74 1.29 1.52 27.98
C ALA A 74 2.57 0.66 27.94
N LEU A 75 2.65 -0.28 27.00
CA LEU A 75 3.81 -1.16 26.82
C LEU A 75 4.84 -0.51 25.89
N THR A 76 5.18 0.77 26.13
CA THR A 76 6.09 1.57 25.29
C THR A 76 7.57 1.19 25.47
N ASP A 77 7.97 0.71 26.64
CA ASP A 77 9.38 0.52 27.02
C ASP A 77 9.91 -0.92 26.83
N LEU A 78 9.13 -1.81 26.23
CA LEU A 78 9.51 -3.21 26.02
C LEU A 78 10.28 -3.41 24.70
N THR A 79 11.51 -2.86 24.64
CA THR A 79 12.60 -3.13 23.66
C THR A 79 12.34 -3.02 22.14
N GLN A 80 13.31 -2.42 21.45
CA GLN A 80 13.46 -2.19 19.99
C GLN A 80 13.22 -3.44 19.08
N GLU A 81 13.27 -4.65 19.62
CA GLU A 81 12.98 -5.90 18.89
C GLU A 81 11.47 -6.12 18.66
N MET A 82 10.60 -5.55 19.50
CA MET A 82 9.14 -5.68 19.33
C MET A 82 8.58 -4.78 18.23
N THR A 83 9.29 -3.72 17.83
CA THR A 83 8.83 -2.74 16.82
C THR A 83 9.22 -3.09 15.38
N THR A 84 10.17 -4.02 15.17
CA THR A 84 10.66 -4.41 13.84
C THR A 84 9.94 -5.62 13.24
N GLY A 85 9.23 -6.41 14.06
CA GLY A 85 8.30 -7.45 13.60
C GLY A 85 6.92 -6.88 13.30
N PHE A 86 6.30 -7.29 12.17
CA PHE A 86 4.92 -6.93 11.83
C PHE A 86 3.93 -7.49 12.86
N LEU A 87 3.66 -6.79 13.97
CA LEU A 87 2.70 -7.19 15.03
C LEU A 87 1.24 -7.32 14.50
N GLU A 88 0.90 -8.43 13.85
CA GLU A 88 -0.41 -8.69 13.22
C GLU A 88 -1.33 -9.64 14.03
N SER A 89 -0.91 -10.18 15.19
CA SER A 89 -1.80 -11.00 16.02
C SER A 89 -1.39 -11.04 17.49
N PHE A 90 -2.01 -10.22 18.34
CA PHE A 90 -1.99 -10.42 19.78
C PHE A 90 -3.13 -11.37 20.16
N ASP A 91 -2.89 -12.66 20.38
CA ASP A 91 -3.77 -13.51 21.19
C ASP A 91 -3.05 -13.77 22.52
N PRO A 92 -3.32 -13.00 23.59
CA PRO A 92 -2.67 -13.21 24.87
C PRO A 92 -3.19 -14.49 25.52
N ALA A 93 -2.27 -15.30 26.01
CA ALA A 93 -2.52 -16.35 26.96
C ALA A 93 -2.29 -15.86 28.39
N ILE A 94 -3.03 -16.43 29.34
CA ILE A 94 -2.74 -16.27 30.76
C ILE A 94 -2.04 -17.54 31.21
N GLY A 95 -0.85 -17.34 31.76
CA GLY A 95 -0.08 -18.40 32.40
C GLY A 95 -0.70 -18.86 33.72
N PRO A 96 -0.32 -20.04 34.20
CA PRO A 96 -0.81 -20.62 35.46
C PRO A 96 -0.51 -19.77 36.70
N GLY A 97 0.53 -18.92 36.68
CA GLY A 97 0.86 -17.98 37.75
C GLY A 97 0.20 -16.60 37.59
N GLY A 98 -0.69 -16.44 36.61
CA GLY A 98 -1.32 -15.15 36.26
C GLY A 98 -0.48 -14.29 35.32
N GLU A 99 0.61 -14.82 34.77
CA GLU A 99 1.46 -14.13 33.81
C GLU A 99 0.72 -13.83 32.50
N LEU A 100 1.06 -12.71 31.87
CA LEU A 100 0.59 -12.43 30.51
C LEU A 100 1.58 -12.98 29.51
N VAL A 101 1.12 -13.86 28.63
CA VAL A 101 1.95 -14.52 27.62
C VAL A 101 1.45 -14.14 26.23
N PHE A 102 2.31 -13.75 25.31
CA PHE A 102 1.90 -13.46 23.93
C PHE A 102 3.01 -13.81 22.95
N CYS A 103 2.62 -14.12 21.70
CA CYS A 103 3.54 -14.42 20.61
C CYS A 103 3.59 -13.25 19.61
N THR A 104 4.76 -12.99 19.05
CA THR A 104 4.97 -12.02 17.96
C THR A 104 5.06 -12.73 16.61
N THR A 105 4.98 -12.00 15.50
CA THR A 105 5.07 -12.57 14.14
C THR A 105 6.43 -13.10 13.75
N CYS A 106 7.43 -12.95 14.61
CA CYS A 106 8.74 -13.57 14.48
C CYS A 106 8.85 -14.87 15.31
N ASP A 107 7.70 -15.45 15.70
CA ASP A 107 7.56 -16.65 16.53
C ASP A 107 8.28 -16.58 17.90
N ARG A 108 8.49 -15.36 18.41
CA ARG A 108 9.02 -15.12 19.77
C ARG A 108 7.88 -14.98 20.77
N VAL A 109 8.01 -15.67 21.91
CA VAL A 109 7.04 -15.64 23.01
C VAL A 109 7.57 -14.76 24.14
N PHE A 110 6.75 -13.83 24.59
CA PHE A 110 7.05 -12.94 25.72
C PHE A 110 6.16 -13.27 26.91
N VAL A 111 6.72 -13.16 28.11
CA VAL A 111 6.01 -13.38 29.39
C VAL A 111 6.21 -12.16 30.28
N LEU A 112 5.11 -11.54 30.69
CA LEU A 112 5.09 -10.53 31.73
C LEU A 112 4.69 -11.17 33.06
N ASP A 113 5.24 -10.68 34.18
CA ASP A 113 4.86 -11.15 35.52
C ASP A 113 3.35 -11.01 35.80
N ALA A 114 2.86 -11.51 36.93
CA ALA A 114 1.45 -11.37 37.32
C ALA A 114 0.95 -9.92 37.48
N THR A 115 1.86 -8.92 37.47
CA THR A 115 1.50 -7.49 37.47
C THR A 115 1.36 -6.92 36.06
N TRP A 116 1.87 -7.66 35.06
CA TRP A 116 1.93 -7.35 33.64
C TRP A 116 2.72 -6.10 33.26
N GLU A 117 3.55 -5.61 34.17
CA GLU A 117 4.35 -4.41 33.96
C GLU A 117 5.81 -4.73 33.63
N ARG A 118 6.25 -5.94 33.98
CA ARG A 118 7.65 -6.31 33.85
C ARG A 118 7.79 -7.58 33.03
N PRO A 119 8.65 -7.57 31.99
CA PRO A 119 9.02 -8.79 31.31
C PRO A 119 9.78 -9.65 32.30
N VAL A 120 9.33 -10.88 32.49
CA VAL A 120 10.03 -11.88 33.32
C VAL A 120 10.77 -12.90 32.47
N ALA A 121 10.30 -13.13 31.25
CA ALA A 121 10.99 -13.99 30.29
C ALA A 121 10.66 -13.60 28.84
N SER A 122 11.60 -13.92 27.95
CA SER A 122 11.36 -14.02 26.52
C SER A 122 11.98 -15.31 26.03
N TYR A 123 11.33 -15.97 25.06
CA TYR A 123 11.75 -17.24 24.53
C TYR A 123 12.04 -17.13 23.04
N ASP A 124 13.27 -17.49 22.67
CA ASP A 124 13.79 -17.39 21.31
C ASP A 124 13.52 -18.67 20.50
N PRO A 125 13.29 -18.59 19.17
CA PRO A 125 13.11 -19.73 18.25
C PRO A 125 14.12 -20.88 18.34
N ALA A 126 15.34 -20.68 18.87
CA ALA A 126 16.32 -21.75 19.06
C ALA A 126 15.88 -22.84 20.07
N SER A 127 14.91 -22.54 20.94
CA SER A 127 14.44 -23.41 22.02
C SER A 127 13.40 -24.48 21.62
N GLY A 128 13.26 -24.78 20.32
CA GLY A 128 12.26 -25.73 19.80
C GLY A 128 10.84 -25.15 19.66
N ALA A 129 10.68 -23.86 19.98
CA ALA A 129 9.48 -23.04 19.75
C ALA A 129 9.46 -22.37 18.37
N SER A 130 10.39 -22.72 17.47
CA SER A 130 10.36 -22.26 16.08
C SER A 130 9.00 -22.58 15.44
N GLY A 131 8.25 -21.56 15.03
CA GLY A 131 7.00 -21.71 14.31
C GLY A 131 5.72 -21.42 15.08
N CYS A 132 5.70 -20.98 16.34
CA CYS A 132 4.41 -20.72 17.01
C CYS A 132 3.69 -19.50 16.40
N SER A 133 2.72 -19.74 15.53
CA SER A 133 1.96 -18.70 14.83
C SER A 133 0.80 -18.12 15.64
N ARG A 134 0.25 -18.89 16.61
CA ARG A 134 -0.80 -18.44 17.54
C ARG A 134 -0.68 -19.10 18.92
N LEU A 135 -1.13 -18.41 19.97
CA LEU A 135 -1.12 -18.89 21.36
C LEU A 135 -2.44 -18.54 22.07
N THR A 136 -2.97 -19.45 22.88
CA THR A 136 -4.04 -19.20 23.85
C THR A 136 -3.83 -20.10 25.07
N SER A 137 -4.77 -20.14 26.01
CA SER A 137 -4.73 -21.06 27.14
C SER A 137 -6.13 -21.52 27.53
N PHE A 138 -6.20 -22.62 28.26
CA PHE A 138 -7.42 -23.10 28.90
C PHE A 138 -7.82 -22.22 30.09
N SER A 139 -8.98 -22.48 30.69
CA SER A 139 -9.40 -21.77 31.89
C SER A 139 -8.48 -22.02 33.11
N SER A 140 -7.79 -23.16 33.15
CA SER A 140 -6.70 -23.44 34.11
C SER A 140 -5.39 -22.71 33.85
N GLY A 141 -5.25 -21.94 32.77
CA GLY A 141 -4.00 -21.28 32.39
C GLY A 141 -2.99 -22.18 31.66
N ARG A 142 -3.34 -23.45 31.41
CA ARG A 142 -2.52 -24.35 30.56
C ARG A 142 -2.46 -23.84 29.12
N LEU A 143 -1.25 -23.67 28.59
CA LEU A 143 -1.03 -23.10 27.26
C LEU A 143 -1.45 -24.05 26.13
N LEU A 144 -2.04 -23.47 25.08
CA LEU A 144 -2.39 -24.09 23.81
C LEU A 144 -1.77 -23.25 22.69
N ALA A 145 -1.02 -23.88 21.79
CA ALA A 145 -0.31 -23.19 20.72
C ALA A 145 -0.62 -23.81 19.36
N LEU A 146 -0.53 -23.00 18.31
CA LEU A 146 -0.46 -23.44 16.92
C LEU A 146 0.99 -23.26 16.45
N ARG A 147 1.67 -24.36 16.13
CA ARG A 147 3.05 -24.40 15.61
C ARG A 147 3.07 -24.64 14.09
N GLY A 148 3.93 -23.93 13.39
CA GLY A 148 3.90 -23.74 11.95
C GLY A 148 2.56 -23.18 11.47
N GLU A 149 2.15 -23.61 10.26
CA GLU A 149 0.83 -23.26 9.72
C GLU A 149 -0.28 -24.18 10.26
N ASN A 150 0.05 -25.40 10.73
CA ASN A 150 -0.93 -26.50 10.79
C ASN A 150 -0.85 -27.43 12.02
N GLU A 151 0.08 -27.25 12.96
CA GLU A 151 0.26 -28.19 14.09
C GLU A 151 -0.32 -27.63 15.39
N LEU A 152 -1.22 -28.37 16.04
CA LEU A 152 -1.83 -27.98 17.31
C LEU A 152 -1.06 -28.62 18.48
N CYS A 153 -0.62 -27.82 19.45
CA CYS A 153 0.18 -28.28 20.58
C CYS A 153 -0.39 -27.82 21.92
N ILE A 154 -0.34 -28.67 22.95
CA ILE A 154 -0.72 -28.35 24.34
C ILE A 154 0.49 -28.50 25.26
N ALA A 155 0.61 -27.64 26.27
CA ALA A 155 1.59 -27.79 27.33
C ALA A 155 1.33 -29.07 28.16
N ILE A 156 2.32 -29.96 28.26
CA ILE A 156 2.17 -31.26 28.98
C ILE A 156 1.87 -31.02 30.46
N GLU A 157 2.59 -30.08 31.07
CA GLU A 157 2.47 -29.71 32.47
C GLU A 157 2.34 -28.18 32.59
N SER A 158 1.53 -27.73 33.53
CA SER A 158 1.42 -26.31 33.89
C SER A 158 2.30 -26.06 35.12
N PRO A 159 3.53 -25.54 34.98
CA PRO A 159 4.33 -25.13 36.12
C PRO A 159 3.59 -24.04 36.90
N PRO A 160 3.86 -23.81 38.20
CA PRO A 160 3.19 -22.75 38.96
C PRO A 160 3.49 -21.33 38.42
N THR A 161 4.56 -21.17 37.64
CA THR A 161 4.94 -19.92 36.97
C THR A 161 5.69 -20.19 35.67
N LEU A 162 5.59 -19.26 34.72
CA LEU A 162 6.29 -19.27 33.43
C LEU A 162 7.54 -18.38 33.41
N ALA A 163 8.08 -17.95 34.56
CA ALA A 163 9.23 -17.04 34.58
C ALA A 163 10.57 -17.69 34.14
N ALA A 164 10.73 -19.00 34.27
CA ALA A 164 12.01 -19.69 34.03
C ALA A 164 12.14 -20.33 32.64
N SER A 165 11.05 -20.90 32.11
CA SER A 165 11.01 -21.61 30.82
C SER A 165 9.55 -21.84 30.38
N LEU A 166 9.30 -21.93 29.07
CA LEU A 166 8.04 -22.51 28.59
C LEU A 166 7.97 -24.00 28.93
N PRO A 167 6.79 -24.52 29.33
CA PRO A 167 6.59 -25.95 29.46
C PRO A 167 6.73 -26.62 28.09
N PRO A 168 7.18 -27.89 28.04
CA PRO A 168 7.24 -28.63 26.80
C PRO A 168 5.84 -28.70 26.16
N LEU A 169 5.75 -28.29 24.91
CA LEU A 169 4.55 -28.36 24.09
C LEU A 169 4.53 -29.71 23.36
N VAL A 170 3.44 -30.48 23.52
CA VAL A 170 3.23 -31.74 22.80
C VAL A 170 2.19 -31.54 21.71
N SER A 171 2.56 -32.03 20.52
CA SER A 171 1.66 -32.13 19.39
C SER A 171 0.49 -33.05 19.72
N ILE A 172 -0.73 -32.52 19.65
CA ILE A 172 -1.96 -33.27 19.87
C ILE A 172 -2.76 -33.47 18.58
N GLY A 173 -2.39 -32.79 17.50
CA GLY A 173 -3.07 -32.96 16.21
C GLY A 173 -2.59 -31.99 15.15
N ARG A 174 -3.16 -32.12 13.95
CA ARG A 174 -2.97 -31.19 12.84
C ARG A 174 -4.29 -30.53 12.48
N ALA A 175 -4.28 -29.21 12.31
CA ALA A 175 -5.45 -28.40 12.01
C ALA A 175 -6.01 -28.64 10.59
N TYR A 176 -5.26 -29.32 9.71
CA TYR A 176 -5.64 -29.55 8.31
C TYR A 176 -5.65 -31.03 7.92
N ARG A 177 -6.75 -31.46 7.30
CA ARG A 177 -6.87 -32.70 6.54
C ARG A 177 -7.04 -32.34 5.07
N ASP A 178 -6.34 -33.03 4.17
CA ASP A 178 -6.53 -32.81 2.75
C ASP A 178 -7.90 -33.36 2.27
N LYS A 179 -8.17 -33.21 0.96
CA LYS A 179 -9.43 -33.67 0.34
C LYS A 179 -9.70 -35.18 0.48
N SER A 180 -8.71 -35.97 0.89
CA SER A 180 -8.85 -37.41 1.13
C SER A 180 -9.18 -37.74 2.58
N GLY A 181 -9.29 -36.73 3.46
CA GLY A 181 -9.51 -36.93 4.90
C GLY A 181 -8.28 -37.44 5.65
N GLN A 182 -7.12 -37.56 4.99
CA GLN A 182 -5.86 -37.92 5.62
C GLN A 182 -5.14 -36.69 6.19
N PRO A 183 -4.40 -36.82 7.30
CA PRO A 183 -3.50 -35.78 7.78
C PRO A 183 -2.37 -35.59 6.75
N SER A 184 -2.33 -34.42 6.10
CA SER A 184 -1.36 -34.14 5.04
C SER A 184 -0.14 -33.36 5.56
N LEU A 185 1.02 -33.64 4.99
CA LEU A 185 2.32 -32.98 5.23
C LEU A 185 2.72 -32.01 4.11
N ALA A 186 1.86 -31.77 3.11
CA ALA A 186 2.23 -30.94 1.97
C ALA A 186 2.08 -29.43 2.27
N PRO A 187 3.13 -28.61 2.01
CA PRO A 187 3.03 -27.16 2.08
C PRO A 187 2.12 -26.70 0.93
N TYR A 188 1.02 -26.03 1.25
CA TYR A 188 0.22 -25.35 0.24
C TYR A 188 1.05 -24.19 -0.33
N GLU A 189 0.98 -24.01 -1.65
CA GLU A 189 1.86 -23.14 -2.43
C GLU A 189 2.00 -21.72 -1.87
N ARG A 190 3.25 -21.21 -1.85
CA ARG A 190 3.61 -19.85 -1.46
C ARG A 190 2.76 -18.82 -2.22
N GLY A 191 1.83 -18.17 -1.52
CA GLY A 191 1.05 -17.05 -2.08
C GLY A 191 -0.19 -16.66 -1.29
N SER A 192 -0.70 -17.53 -0.43
CA SER A 192 -1.82 -17.23 0.47
C SER A 192 -1.41 -17.50 1.90
N ARG A 193 -1.26 -16.45 2.73
CA ARG A 193 -1.29 -16.63 4.19
C ARG A 193 -2.65 -17.23 4.53
N SER A 194 -2.68 -18.53 4.81
CA SER A 194 -3.89 -19.23 5.23
C SER A 194 -4.38 -18.59 6.53
N TYR A 195 -5.51 -17.89 6.47
CA TYR A 195 -6.13 -17.30 7.65
C TYR A 195 -6.71 -18.41 8.53
N VAL A 196 -5.92 -19.16 9.29
CA VAL A 196 -6.48 -19.94 10.41
C VAL A 196 -7.16 -18.90 11.30
N GLY A 197 -8.49 -18.97 11.49
CA GLY A 197 -9.18 -18.07 12.41
C GLY A 197 -8.68 -18.22 13.86
N GLU A 198 -9.18 -17.39 14.77
CA GLU A 198 -8.80 -17.46 16.19
C GLU A 198 -9.18 -18.80 16.84
N LEU A 199 -8.29 -19.36 17.65
CA LEU A 199 -8.55 -20.54 18.47
C LEU A 199 -9.40 -20.13 19.68
N SER A 200 -10.50 -20.82 19.91
CA SER A 200 -11.30 -20.64 21.14
C SER A 200 -11.28 -21.91 21.98
N THR A 201 -11.28 -21.75 23.30
CA THR A 201 -11.42 -22.86 24.25
C THR A 201 -12.78 -22.77 24.95
N LEU A 202 -13.29 -23.90 25.41
CA LEU A 202 -14.45 -24.00 26.29
C LEU A 202 -14.09 -24.94 27.44
N GLY A 203 -14.00 -24.39 28.65
CA GLY A 203 -13.43 -25.11 29.80
C GLY A 203 -11.97 -25.50 29.55
N ASP A 204 -11.60 -26.69 30.01
CA ASP A 204 -10.22 -27.22 29.95
C ASP A 204 -10.07 -28.43 29.00
N ASP A 205 -11.15 -28.79 28.31
CA ASP A 205 -11.30 -30.04 27.58
C ASP A 205 -11.97 -29.91 26.21
N ARG A 206 -12.28 -28.69 25.76
CA ARG A 206 -12.79 -28.42 24.42
C ARG A 206 -12.03 -27.29 23.74
N ILE A 207 -11.68 -27.52 22.48
CA ILE A 207 -10.96 -26.59 21.61
C ILE A 207 -11.75 -26.44 20.31
N LEU A 208 -12.09 -25.22 19.95
CA LEU A 208 -12.71 -24.89 18.67
C LEU A 208 -11.64 -24.45 17.68
N VAL A 209 -11.55 -25.16 16.55
CA VAL A 209 -10.59 -24.90 15.48
C VAL A 209 -11.34 -24.55 14.18
N PRO A 210 -11.08 -23.38 13.59
CA PRO A 210 -11.58 -23.05 12.26
C PRO A 210 -10.78 -23.77 11.17
N MET A 211 -11.47 -24.44 10.25
CA MET A 211 -10.94 -25.12 9.09
C MET A 211 -11.30 -24.36 7.82
N LEU A 212 -10.32 -24.06 6.95
CA LEU A 212 -10.58 -23.49 5.63
C LEU A 212 -10.45 -24.53 4.53
N SER A 213 -11.44 -24.57 3.65
CA SER A 213 -11.41 -25.34 2.42
C SER A 213 -11.55 -24.43 1.20
N TRP A 214 -10.61 -24.53 0.26
CA TRP A 214 -10.65 -23.82 -1.01
C TRP A 214 -11.06 -24.78 -2.15
N PRO A 215 -12.07 -24.45 -2.98
CA PRO A 215 -12.37 -25.23 -4.17
C PRO A 215 -11.23 -25.08 -5.19
N SER A 216 -10.75 -26.20 -5.74
CA SER A 216 -9.49 -26.30 -6.50
C SER A 216 -9.56 -25.80 -7.95
N LYS A 217 -10.52 -24.95 -8.31
CA LYS A 217 -10.64 -24.38 -9.64
C LYS A 217 -11.13 -22.95 -9.54
N SER A 218 -10.24 -21.99 -9.81
CA SER A 218 -10.55 -20.61 -10.18
C SER A 218 -11.68 -19.93 -9.40
N GLY A 219 -11.44 -19.52 -8.14
CA GLY A 219 -12.39 -18.69 -7.40
C GLY A 219 -11.94 -18.29 -6.00
N PHE A 220 -12.03 -17.00 -5.68
CA PHE A 220 -11.80 -16.37 -4.37
C PHE A 220 -12.81 -16.78 -3.27
N SER A 221 -13.47 -17.94 -3.35
CA SER A 221 -14.50 -18.38 -2.40
C SER A 221 -14.04 -19.62 -1.63
N GLY A 222 -13.25 -19.42 -0.58
CA GLY A 222 -12.99 -20.44 0.43
C GLY A 222 -14.16 -20.57 1.41
N SER A 223 -14.43 -21.80 1.86
CA SER A 223 -15.39 -22.11 2.92
C SER A 223 -14.68 -22.27 4.26
N VAL A 224 -15.23 -21.68 5.33
CA VAL A 224 -14.75 -21.85 6.71
C VAL A 224 -15.71 -22.76 7.46
N SER A 225 -15.27 -23.94 7.88
CA SER A 225 -16.00 -24.80 8.82
C SER A 225 -15.33 -24.74 10.20
N TYR A 226 -16.04 -25.13 11.26
CA TYR A 226 -15.47 -25.19 12.61
C TYR A 226 -15.57 -26.61 13.17
N ARG A 227 -14.46 -27.10 13.74
CA ARG A 227 -14.41 -28.39 14.44
C ARG A 227 -14.18 -28.18 15.92
N VAL A 228 -14.81 -29.01 16.72
CA VAL A 228 -14.60 -29.10 18.16
C VAL A 228 -13.73 -30.32 18.42
N LEU A 229 -12.56 -30.07 19.01
CA LEU A 229 -11.62 -31.09 19.46
C LEU A 229 -11.68 -31.19 20.98
N ASP A 230 -11.36 -32.36 21.53
CA ASP A 230 -11.08 -32.50 22.96
C ASP A 230 -9.63 -32.14 23.32
N ALA A 231 -9.28 -32.20 24.60
CA ALA A 231 -7.92 -31.95 25.08
C ALA A 231 -6.85 -32.93 24.57
N THR A 232 -7.24 -34.05 23.94
CA THR A 232 -6.31 -34.98 23.29
C THR A 232 -6.13 -34.69 21.81
N GLY A 233 -6.88 -33.72 21.27
CA GLY A 233 -6.94 -33.42 19.84
C GLY A 233 -7.91 -34.30 19.06
N ALA A 234 -8.68 -35.16 19.73
CA ALA A 234 -9.68 -35.99 19.09
C ALA A 234 -10.91 -35.16 18.71
N ASP A 235 -11.46 -35.45 17.54
CA ASP A 235 -12.60 -34.75 16.99
C ASP A 235 -13.91 -35.20 17.65
N VAL A 236 -14.57 -34.29 18.36
CA VAL A 236 -15.77 -34.60 19.14
C VAL A 236 -17.04 -33.97 18.56
N GLY A 237 -16.90 -33.02 17.63
CA GLY A 237 -18.04 -32.39 16.96
C GLY A 237 -17.68 -31.26 16.00
N ALA A 238 -18.69 -30.59 15.46
CA ALA A 238 -18.55 -29.53 14.47
C ALA A 238 -19.79 -28.67 14.40
N LEU A 239 -19.62 -27.37 14.10
CA LEU A 239 -20.73 -26.44 14.00
C LEU A 239 -21.48 -26.64 12.66
N PRO A 240 -22.79 -26.93 12.66
CA PRO A 240 -23.60 -27.27 11.48
C PRO A 240 -23.98 -26.03 10.65
N LEU A 241 -23.02 -25.16 10.35
CA LEU A 241 -23.23 -23.88 9.68
C LEU A 241 -23.26 -23.97 8.15
N TRP A 242 -23.24 -25.19 7.60
CA TRP A 242 -23.19 -25.44 6.16
C TRP A 242 -24.34 -26.35 5.75
N SER A 243 -25.56 -25.81 5.72
CA SER A 243 -26.63 -26.35 4.87
C SER A 243 -26.95 -25.34 3.78
N GLU A 244 -27.31 -25.79 2.58
CA GLU A 244 -27.62 -24.95 1.42
C GLU A 244 -28.84 -24.02 1.63
N ASP A 245 -29.49 -24.09 2.79
CA ASP A 245 -30.81 -23.52 3.07
C ASP A 245 -30.81 -22.15 3.79
N ASP A 246 -29.67 -21.65 4.31
CA ASP A 246 -29.59 -20.33 4.95
C ASP A 246 -28.79 -19.30 4.11
N PRO A 247 -29.47 -18.44 3.31
CA PRO A 247 -28.83 -17.43 2.46
C PRO A 247 -28.20 -16.26 3.25
N THR A 248 -28.37 -16.23 4.58
CA THR A 248 -27.84 -15.18 5.45
C THR A 248 -26.43 -15.48 5.99
N LEU A 249 -25.89 -16.65 5.67
CA LEU A 249 -24.52 -17.03 5.95
C LEU A 249 -23.54 -16.27 5.03
N PRO A 250 -22.40 -15.78 5.56
CA PRO A 250 -21.46 -14.98 4.79
C PRO A 250 -20.82 -15.80 3.65
N ARG A 251 -21.11 -15.42 2.41
CA ARG A 251 -20.46 -15.99 1.21
C ARG A 251 -19.01 -15.49 0.99
N ARG A 252 -18.47 -14.63 1.86
CA ARG A 252 -17.11 -14.04 1.76
C ARG A 252 -16.50 -13.66 3.13
N TYR A 253 -15.32 -14.21 3.45
CA TYR A 253 -14.21 -13.69 4.30
C TYR A 253 -14.52 -13.20 5.76
N PRO A 254 -13.53 -13.06 6.68
CA PRO A 254 -13.31 -13.99 7.79
C PRO A 254 -13.65 -13.44 9.20
N HIS A 255 -14.45 -12.38 9.34
CA HIS A 255 -14.60 -11.67 10.63
C HIS A 255 -15.64 -12.27 11.60
N THR A 256 -16.06 -13.53 11.38
CA THR A 256 -17.01 -14.21 12.25
C THR A 256 -16.26 -14.83 13.45
N ARG A 257 -16.19 -14.12 14.58
CA ARG A 257 -15.67 -14.70 15.83
C ARG A 257 -16.68 -15.69 16.43
N CYS A 258 -16.16 -16.83 16.87
CA CYS A 258 -16.91 -17.82 17.65
C CYS A 258 -16.17 -18.06 18.97
N LEU A 259 -16.87 -17.92 20.08
CA LEU A 259 -16.28 -17.94 21.43
C LEU A 259 -16.99 -18.97 22.30
N GLY A 260 -16.22 -19.67 23.14
CA GLY A 260 -16.77 -20.52 24.19
C GLY A 260 -17.41 -19.65 25.28
N HIS A 261 -18.67 -19.92 25.62
CA HIS A 261 -19.39 -19.24 26.68
C HIS A 261 -19.52 -20.18 27.89
N PRO A 262 -18.76 -19.95 28.99
CA PRO A 262 -18.68 -20.90 30.09
C PRO A 262 -20.02 -21.18 30.80
N GLN A 263 -20.83 -20.14 31.00
CA GLN A 263 -22.13 -20.25 31.71
C GLN A 263 -23.18 -20.98 30.87
N LEU A 264 -23.16 -20.78 29.55
CA LEU A 264 -24.05 -21.47 28.62
C LEU A 264 -23.58 -22.89 28.28
N ASP A 265 -22.35 -23.24 28.68
CA ASP A 265 -21.65 -24.47 28.29
C ASP A 265 -21.74 -24.75 26.78
N GLY A 266 -21.45 -23.72 25.98
CA GLY A 266 -21.71 -23.74 24.54
C GLY A 266 -20.92 -22.69 23.76
N TRP A 267 -21.03 -22.75 22.44
CA TRP A 267 -20.33 -21.84 21.54
C TRP A 267 -21.24 -20.74 21.05
N VAL A 268 -20.80 -19.49 21.20
CA VAL A 268 -21.54 -18.33 20.76
C VAL A 268 -20.90 -17.76 19.50
N MET A 269 -21.70 -17.49 18.49
CA MET A 269 -21.22 -16.97 17.20
C MET A 269 -22.16 -15.90 16.66
N ARG A 270 -21.58 -14.81 16.15
CA ARG A 270 -22.33 -13.74 15.51
C ARG A 270 -22.01 -13.67 14.02
N THR A 271 -23.02 -13.77 13.16
CA THR A 271 -22.94 -13.57 11.71
C THR A 271 -23.65 -12.28 11.30
N GLU A 272 -23.55 -11.89 10.02
CA GLU A 272 -24.31 -10.75 9.49
C GLU A 272 -25.82 -10.94 9.67
N GLY A 273 -26.32 -12.14 9.43
CA GLY A 273 -27.76 -12.48 9.46
C GLY A 273 -28.32 -12.83 10.83
N ALA A 274 -27.54 -13.50 11.67
CA ALA A 274 -28.04 -14.09 12.92
C ALA A 274 -26.96 -14.27 14.00
N PHE A 275 -27.44 -14.43 15.23
CA PHE A 275 -26.67 -14.79 16.41
C PHE A 275 -27.01 -16.23 16.79
N TYR A 276 -25.98 -17.07 16.95
CA TYR A 276 -26.12 -18.51 17.21
C TYR A 276 -25.52 -18.86 18.56
N VAL A 277 -26.18 -19.78 19.27
CA VAL A 277 -25.64 -20.52 20.40
C VAL A 277 -25.66 -22.00 20.03
N PHE A 278 -24.50 -22.65 20.05
CA PHE A 278 -24.35 -24.08 19.87
C PHE A 278 -24.14 -24.77 21.20
N ASP A 279 -24.48 -26.04 21.27
CA ASP A 279 -24.14 -26.90 22.41
C ASP A 279 -22.62 -27.08 22.55
N ARG A 280 -22.19 -27.67 23.66
CA ARG A 280 -20.78 -27.90 24.01
C ARG A 280 -19.96 -28.59 22.92
N ASP A 281 -20.53 -29.57 22.23
CA ASP A 281 -19.86 -30.30 21.14
C ASP A 281 -20.06 -29.63 19.77
N GLY A 282 -20.81 -28.53 19.71
CA GLY A 282 -21.11 -27.81 18.48
C GLY A 282 -22.14 -28.47 17.57
N LYS A 283 -22.68 -29.64 17.93
CA LYS A 283 -23.55 -30.48 17.07
C LYS A 283 -24.94 -29.92 16.86
N GLN A 284 -25.46 -29.16 17.84
CA GLN A 284 -26.82 -28.62 17.79
C GLN A 284 -26.84 -27.11 18.01
N VAL A 285 -27.69 -26.42 17.26
CA VAL A 285 -28.03 -25.01 17.51
C VAL A 285 -29.05 -24.96 18.64
N VAL A 286 -28.61 -24.53 19.81
CA VAL A 286 -29.43 -24.35 21.02
C VAL A 286 -30.33 -23.11 20.90
N LEU A 287 -29.83 -22.05 20.24
CA LEU A 287 -30.59 -20.83 19.99
C LEU A 287 -30.11 -20.14 18.71
N ARG A 288 -31.05 -19.58 17.92
CA ARG A 288 -30.79 -18.74 16.75
C ARG A 288 -31.66 -17.49 16.79
N LEU A 289 -31.04 -16.32 16.83
CA LEU A 289 -31.70 -15.02 16.81
C LEU A 289 -31.41 -14.32 15.46
N GLY A 290 -32.44 -14.07 14.65
CA GLY A 290 -32.31 -13.43 13.35
C GLY A 290 -32.03 -11.92 13.48
N MET A 291 -30.77 -11.52 13.39
CA MET A 291 -30.35 -10.12 13.50
C MET A 291 -30.80 -9.25 12.31
N ALA A 292 -30.84 -9.82 11.11
CA ALA A 292 -31.30 -9.12 9.90
C ALA A 292 -32.84 -9.13 9.76
N GLU A 293 -33.50 -10.10 10.39
CA GLU A 293 -34.94 -10.32 10.31
C GLU A 293 -35.70 -9.51 11.36
N ASP A 294 -35.10 -9.30 12.54
CA ASP A 294 -35.73 -8.57 13.62
C ASP A 294 -35.19 -7.13 13.73
N PRO A 295 -36.04 -6.11 13.48
CA PRO A 295 -35.62 -4.72 13.54
C PRO A 295 -35.13 -4.28 14.92
N ARG A 296 -35.45 -5.01 16.00
CA ARG A 296 -34.97 -4.74 17.37
C ARG A 296 -33.45 -4.89 17.48
N PHE A 297 -32.83 -5.74 16.67
CA PHE A 297 -31.37 -5.97 16.67
C PHE A 297 -30.61 -5.12 15.65
N LYS A 298 -31.30 -4.38 14.78
CA LYS A 298 -30.69 -3.51 13.75
C LYS A 298 -29.58 -2.58 14.28
N PRO A 299 -29.69 -1.95 15.48
CA PRO A 299 -28.61 -1.12 16.02
C PRO A 299 -27.31 -1.89 16.29
N LEU A 300 -27.39 -3.21 16.50
CA LEU A 300 -26.26 -4.10 16.78
C LEU A 300 -25.69 -4.79 15.53
N ALA A 301 -26.31 -4.65 14.36
CA ALA A 301 -25.80 -5.21 13.10
C ALA A 301 -24.34 -4.84 12.75
N PRO A 302 -23.83 -3.62 13.06
CA PRO A 302 -22.43 -3.28 12.79
C PRO A 302 -21.47 -3.66 13.94
N PHE A 303 -21.95 -4.33 15.00
CA PHE A 303 -21.12 -4.77 16.11
C PHE A 303 -20.56 -6.17 15.88
N LEU A 304 -19.31 -6.37 16.27
CA LEU A 304 -18.60 -7.65 16.24
C LEU A 304 -18.70 -8.31 17.61
N LEU A 305 -18.90 -9.63 17.64
CA LEU A 305 -18.75 -10.41 18.88
C LEU A 305 -17.29 -10.36 19.29
N PHE A 306 -17.04 -9.93 20.51
CA PHE A 306 -15.72 -9.50 20.91
C PHE A 306 -15.13 -10.31 22.06
N GLY A 307 -15.95 -10.62 23.07
CA GLY A 307 -15.54 -11.38 24.25
C GLY A 307 -16.74 -11.83 25.08
N ILE A 308 -16.47 -12.69 26.07
CA ILE A 308 -17.42 -13.11 27.10
C ILE A 308 -16.87 -12.67 28.48
N GLY A 309 -17.70 -11.97 29.25
CA GLY A 309 -17.38 -11.45 30.58
C GLY A 309 -17.42 -12.49 31.70
N HIS A 310 -17.00 -12.11 32.89
CA HIS A 310 -16.88 -12.99 34.05
C HIS A 310 -18.22 -13.61 34.48
N GLY A 311 -19.30 -12.83 34.49
CA GLY A 311 -20.65 -13.27 34.82
C GLY A 311 -21.37 -13.99 33.67
N GLY A 312 -20.77 -14.01 32.47
CA GLY A 312 -21.42 -14.49 31.24
C GLY A 312 -21.99 -13.36 30.39
N GLU A 313 -21.50 -12.13 30.58
CA GLU A 313 -21.89 -10.99 29.76
C GLU A 313 -21.34 -11.14 28.34
N LEU A 314 -22.12 -10.75 27.34
CA LEU A 314 -21.61 -10.55 25.99
C LEU A 314 -20.91 -9.21 25.89
N VAL A 315 -19.71 -9.23 25.34
CA VAL A 315 -18.98 -8.03 24.95
C VAL A 315 -18.99 -7.93 23.44
N VAL A 316 -19.49 -6.81 22.92
CA VAL A 316 -19.50 -6.54 21.48
C VAL A 316 -18.86 -5.18 21.19
N LEU A 317 -18.14 -5.10 20.07
CA LEU A 317 -17.36 -3.93 19.68
C LEU A 317 -17.85 -3.37 18.35
N ARG A 318 -17.94 -2.05 18.26
CA ARG A 318 -18.05 -1.33 16.98
C ARG A 318 -16.81 -0.45 16.78
N PRO A 319 -15.82 -0.91 15.97
CA PRO A 319 -14.56 -0.20 15.77
C PRO A 319 -14.77 1.23 15.24
N ASP A 320 -15.61 1.39 14.22
CA ASP A 320 -15.90 2.69 13.58
C ASP A 320 -16.43 3.76 14.54
N HIS A 321 -17.09 3.34 15.62
CA HIS A 321 -17.69 4.24 16.59
C HIS A 321 -16.92 4.26 17.91
N HIS A 322 -15.78 3.57 17.99
CA HIS A 322 -15.00 3.41 19.22
C HIS A 322 -15.87 3.00 20.42
N THR A 323 -16.86 2.14 20.15
CA THR A 323 -17.92 1.83 21.11
C THR A 323 -17.86 0.37 21.50
N LEU A 324 -17.72 0.13 22.80
CA LEU A 324 -17.84 -1.16 23.42
C LEU A 324 -19.17 -1.24 24.19
N LEU A 325 -19.89 -2.34 24.01
CA LEU A 325 -21.12 -2.64 24.75
C LEU A 325 -20.93 -3.95 25.50
N VAL A 326 -21.37 -3.95 26.75
CA VAL A 326 -21.42 -5.12 27.63
C VAL A 326 -22.89 -5.38 27.96
N SER A 327 -23.33 -6.62 27.80
CA SER A 327 -24.67 -7.06 28.16
C SER A 327 -24.81 -7.27 29.66
N ASP A 328 -26.04 -7.45 30.13
CA ASP A 328 -26.26 -8.10 31.42
C ASP A 328 -25.80 -9.58 31.35
N PRO A 329 -25.43 -10.22 32.48
CA PRO A 329 -24.99 -11.61 32.50
C PRO A 329 -25.99 -12.56 31.81
N VAL A 330 -25.48 -13.39 30.90
CA VAL A 330 -26.28 -14.41 30.20
C VAL A 330 -25.98 -15.76 30.82
N GLU A 331 -26.89 -16.22 31.68
CA GLU A 331 -26.76 -17.51 32.37
C GLU A 331 -27.40 -18.66 31.60
N ARG A 332 -28.45 -18.37 30.82
CA ARG A 332 -29.15 -19.36 29.99
C ARG A 332 -29.38 -18.79 28.59
N PRO A 333 -29.53 -19.64 27.56
CA PRO A 333 -29.71 -19.18 26.19
C PRO A 333 -30.88 -18.19 26.02
N GLN A 334 -31.99 -18.43 26.72
CA GLN A 334 -33.17 -17.55 26.70
C GLN A 334 -32.94 -16.14 27.24
N ASP A 335 -31.89 -15.92 28.04
CA ASP A 335 -31.55 -14.60 28.60
C ASP A 335 -30.85 -13.71 27.54
N LEU A 336 -30.39 -14.31 26.43
CA LEU A 336 -29.63 -13.66 25.35
C LEU A 336 -30.44 -12.63 24.56
N GLU A 337 -31.68 -12.96 24.18
CA GLU A 337 -32.54 -12.04 23.42
C GLU A 337 -32.87 -10.76 24.23
N PRO A 338 -33.36 -10.85 25.49
CA PRO A 338 -33.55 -9.68 26.34
C PRO A 338 -32.28 -8.85 26.51
N ALA A 339 -31.12 -9.50 26.71
CA ALA A 339 -29.84 -8.84 26.88
C ALA A 339 -29.42 -8.04 25.63
N LEU A 340 -29.55 -8.63 24.43
CA LEU A 340 -29.25 -7.94 23.17
C LEU A 340 -30.22 -6.78 22.89
N ILE A 341 -31.50 -6.92 23.22
CA ILE A 341 -32.48 -5.81 23.09
C ILE A 341 -32.10 -4.65 24.03
N ALA A 342 -31.73 -4.95 25.27
CA ALA A 342 -31.30 -3.94 26.24
C ALA A 342 -30.02 -3.21 25.77
N MET A 343 -29.05 -3.94 25.22
CA MET A 343 -27.84 -3.37 24.62
C MET A 343 -28.16 -2.45 23.43
N ALA A 344 -29.00 -2.91 22.51
CA ALA A 344 -29.43 -2.13 21.34
C ALA A 344 -30.11 -0.82 21.76
N GLY A 345 -31.00 -0.89 22.76
CA GLY A 345 -31.67 0.27 23.34
C GLY A 345 -30.71 1.25 24.01
N THR A 346 -29.75 0.74 24.77
CA THR A 346 -28.71 1.55 25.44
C THR A 346 -27.87 2.29 24.42
N TYR A 347 -27.40 1.58 23.38
CA TYR A 347 -26.61 2.16 22.32
C TYR A 347 -27.37 3.25 21.55
N ALA A 348 -28.62 2.98 21.15
CA ALA A 348 -29.43 3.95 20.41
C ALA A 348 -29.66 5.25 21.19
N LYS A 349 -29.92 5.15 22.49
CA LYS A 349 -30.08 6.31 23.40
C LYS A 349 -28.79 7.12 23.47
N SER A 350 -27.66 6.47 23.75
CA SER A 350 -26.38 7.17 23.94
C SER A 350 -25.78 7.70 22.65
N PHE A 351 -25.92 6.99 21.53
CA PHE A 351 -25.53 7.49 20.21
C PHE A 351 -26.30 8.77 19.85
N THR A 352 -27.61 8.81 20.15
CA THR A 352 -28.43 10.01 19.95
C THR A 352 -28.00 11.17 20.84
N GLN A 353 -27.61 10.89 22.08
CA GLN A 353 -27.10 11.91 23.01
C GLN A 353 -25.74 12.45 22.55
N LEU A 354 -24.80 11.58 22.17
CA LEU A 354 -23.48 11.95 21.65
C LEU A 354 -23.58 12.78 20.36
N LYS A 355 -24.47 12.42 19.44
CA LYS A 355 -24.67 13.18 18.19
C LYS A 355 -25.15 14.63 18.44
N LYS A 356 -25.75 14.91 19.60
CA LYS A 356 -26.15 16.28 19.99
C LYS A 356 -24.97 17.07 20.56
N THR A 357 -24.06 16.41 21.27
CA THR A 357 -22.96 17.06 22.00
C THR A 357 -21.68 17.18 21.16
N VAL A 358 -21.40 16.22 20.28
CA VAL A 358 -20.19 16.15 19.44
C VAL A 358 -20.57 16.19 17.95
N GLY A 359 -19.68 16.68 17.08
CA GLY A 359 -19.88 16.65 15.63
C GLY A 359 -19.94 15.23 15.08
N TRP A 360 -20.67 15.00 13.99
CA TRP A 360 -20.82 13.67 13.37
C TRP A 360 -20.47 13.75 11.89
N SER A 361 -19.43 13.01 11.47
CA SER A 361 -18.91 13.03 10.09
C SER A 361 -19.67 12.12 9.12
N GLY A 362 -20.64 11.34 9.62
CA GLY A 362 -21.26 10.24 8.87
C GLY A 362 -20.63 8.87 9.16
N ARG A 363 -19.42 8.85 9.74
CA ARG A 363 -18.71 7.61 10.12
C ARG A 363 -18.14 7.62 11.54
N ALA A 364 -17.73 8.78 12.06
CA ALA A 364 -17.15 8.93 13.41
C ALA A 364 -17.60 10.22 14.11
N PHE A 365 -17.41 10.30 15.43
CA PHE A 365 -17.64 11.51 16.22
C PHE A 365 -16.40 12.43 16.18
N VAL A 366 -16.61 13.74 16.01
CA VAL A 366 -15.54 14.75 15.85
C VAL A 366 -15.79 15.91 16.82
N ALA A 367 -14.77 16.38 17.55
CA ALA A 367 -14.89 17.50 18.48
C ALA A 367 -15.35 18.78 17.76
N LYS A 368 -16.28 19.54 18.37
CA LYS A 368 -16.68 20.87 17.86
C LYS A 368 -15.56 21.86 18.18
N GLY A 369 -14.77 22.25 17.19
CA GLY A 369 -13.72 23.27 17.35
C GLY A 369 -14.32 24.64 17.76
N ILE A 370 -13.61 25.33 18.65
CA ILE A 370 -13.85 26.75 18.95
C ILE A 370 -13.47 27.56 17.69
N PRO A 371 -14.33 28.44 17.17
CA PRO A 371 -14.02 29.16 15.95
C PRO A 371 -12.91 30.19 16.16
N ILE A 372 -11.88 30.15 15.31
CA ILE A 372 -10.95 31.24 15.07
C ILE A 372 -11.73 32.34 14.32
N PRO A 373 -11.68 33.62 14.73
CA PRO A 373 -12.50 34.66 14.13
C PRO A 373 -12.00 34.99 12.72
N ALA A 374 -12.73 34.54 11.70
CA ALA A 374 -12.55 35.00 10.33
C ALA A 374 -13.27 36.35 10.14
N VAL A 375 -12.56 37.30 9.52
CA VAL A 375 -13.07 38.60 9.08
C VAL A 375 -14.29 38.39 8.18
N ALA A 376 -15.42 39.01 8.54
CA ALA A 376 -16.69 38.86 7.84
C ALA A 376 -16.70 39.64 6.51
N PRO A 377 -17.10 39.03 5.38
CA PRO A 377 -17.66 39.77 4.26
C PRO A 377 -19.14 40.14 4.52
N PRO A 378 -19.64 41.23 3.93
CA PRO A 378 -20.94 41.81 4.27
C PRO A 378 -22.10 40.91 3.81
N SER A 379 -23.17 40.96 4.60
CA SER A 379 -24.37 40.15 4.45
C SER A 379 -25.39 40.73 3.47
N ALA A 380 -26.16 39.78 2.93
CA ALA A 380 -27.54 39.89 2.44
C ALA A 380 -27.78 40.52 1.06
N GLU A 381 -28.42 39.74 0.18
CA GLU A 381 -29.86 39.90 -0.02
C GLU A 381 -30.55 38.62 -0.53
N ALA A 382 -31.85 38.55 -0.26
CA ALA A 382 -32.65 37.35 -0.12
C ALA A 382 -33.20 36.77 -1.44
N LYS A 383 -33.30 35.43 -1.49
CA LYS A 383 -34.10 34.70 -2.50
C LYS A 383 -35.59 34.98 -2.36
N PRO A 384 -36.36 35.11 -3.46
CA PRO A 384 -37.77 34.75 -3.45
C PRO A 384 -37.97 33.30 -3.92
N LYS A 385 -38.70 32.54 -3.10
CA LYS A 385 -39.37 31.28 -3.47
C LYS A 385 -40.42 31.52 -4.55
N LYS A 386 -40.55 30.61 -5.52
CA LYS A 386 -41.83 30.21 -6.17
C LYS A 386 -41.59 28.98 -7.06
N THR A 387 -42.06 27.82 -6.63
CA THR A 387 -43.33 27.14 -7.01
C THR A 387 -43.19 26.18 -8.19
N ARG A 388 -43.51 24.93 -7.84
CA ARG A 388 -43.67 23.72 -8.63
C ARG A 388 -44.65 23.92 -9.79
N GLY A 389 -44.22 23.63 -11.01
CA GLY A 389 -45.06 23.51 -12.20
C GLY A 389 -44.73 22.22 -12.95
N SER A 390 -45.75 21.46 -13.29
CA SER A 390 -45.71 20.11 -13.83
C SER A 390 -45.63 20.06 -15.37
N LYS A 391 -44.71 19.21 -15.86
CA LYS A 391 -44.86 18.19 -16.92
C LYS A 391 -45.49 18.59 -18.27
N GLU A 392 -44.67 18.54 -19.33
CA GLU A 392 -45.13 18.12 -20.67
C GLU A 392 -43.97 17.52 -21.48
N ALA A 393 -44.30 16.53 -22.32
CA ALA A 393 -43.36 15.70 -23.07
C ALA A 393 -43.74 15.69 -24.56
N ALA A 394 -42.74 15.75 -25.46
CA ALA A 394 -42.74 15.21 -26.84
C ALA A 394 -41.36 15.49 -27.50
N PRO A 395 -41.02 14.93 -28.69
CA PRO A 395 -40.64 13.53 -28.98
C PRO A 395 -39.23 13.48 -29.67
N PRO A 396 -38.70 12.33 -30.15
CA PRO A 396 -37.29 12.19 -30.53
C PRO A 396 -37.03 12.66 -31.96
N ALA A 397 -35.89 13.34 -32.19
CA ALA A 397 -35.43 13.73 -33.52
C ALA A 397 -34.24 12.84 -33.96
N GLN A 398 -34.37 12.33 -35.19
CA GLN A 398 -33.43 11.48 -35.91
C GLN A 398 -32.13 12.19 -36.32
N GLU A 399 -31.15 11.36 -36.64
CA GLU A 399 -29.86 11.66 -37.28
C GLU A 399 -29.94 12.64 -38.46
N ALA A 400 -28.99 13.58 -38.52
CA ALA A 400 -28.37 14.01 -39.78
C ALA A 400 -26.97 14.55 -39.52
N ALA A 401 -25.97 13.84 -40.04
CA ALA A 401 -24.62 14.34 -40.21
C ALA A 401 -24.63 15.50 -41.22
N SER A 402 -24.15 16.68 -40.83
CA SER A 402 -23.66 17.67 -41.77
C SER A 402 -22.34 18.23 -41.28
N ALA A 403 -21.30 18.02 -42.09
CA ALA A 403 -19.98 18.62 -41.92
C ALA A 403 -20.11 20.15 -41.86
N ALA A 404 -19.76 20.74 -40.72
CA ALA A 404 -19.52 22.17 -40.60
C ALA A 404 -18.08 22.48 -41.06
N PRO A 405 -17.84 23.60 -41.76
CA PRO A 405 -16.52 23.93 -42.30
C PRO A 405 -15.52 24.24 -41.19
N GLU A 406 -14.29 23.75 -41.31
CA GLU A 406 -13.17 24.08 -40.43
C GLU A 406 -12.93 25.61 -40.43
N GLN A 407 -13.52 26.30 -39.46
CA GLN A 407 -13.15 27.67 -39.13
C GLN A 407 -11.73 27.65 -38.55
N SER A 408 -10.83 28.45 -39.12
CA SER A 408 -9.51 28.68 -38.53
C SER A 408 -9.67 29.28 -37.13
N PRO A 409 -8.90 28.84 -36.12
CA PRO A 409 -9.05 29.31 -34.74
C PRO A 409 -8.83 30.83 -34.67
N ALA A 410 -9.71 31.54 -33.96
CA ALA A 410 -9.73 33.00 -33.89
C ALA A 410 -8.70 33.58 -32.89
N THR A 411 -8.21 32.76 -31.95
CA THR A 411 -7.23 33.15 -30.91
C THR A 411 -6.09 32.13 -30.75
N ALA A 412 -4.93 32.56 -30.20
CA ALA A 412 -3.82 31.65 -29.89
C ALA A 412 -4.21 30.56 -28.89
N LEU A 413 -5.08 30.88 -27.92
CA LEU A 413 -5.62 29.91 -26.96
C LEU A 413 -6.48 28.85 -27.66
N GLU A 414 -7.39 29.23 -28.55
CA GLU A 414 -8.18 28.27 -29.32
C GLU A 414 -7.31 27.36 -30.20
N ALA A 415 -6.28 27.93 -30.82
CA ALA A 415 -5.31 27.15 -31.59
C ALA A 415 -4.54 26.17 -30.70
N LEU A 416 -4.17 26.58 -29.49
CA LEU A 416 -3.49 25.75 -28.49
C LEU A 416 -4.42 24.66 -27.95
N CYS A 417 -5.71 24.94 -27.73
CA CYS A 417 -6.70 23.93 -27.36
C CYS A 417 -6.83 22.82 -28.40
N GLN A 418 -6.57 23.10 -29.67
CA GLN A 418 -6.53 22.11 -30.76
C GLN A 418 -5.18 21.39 -30.85
N ARG A 419 -4.10 21.98 -30.34
CA ARG A 419 -2.72 21.45 -30.37
C ARG A 419 -2.00 21.77 -29.05
N PRO A 420 -2.32 21.08 -27.94
CA PRO A 420 -1.87 21.53 -26.62
C PRO A 420 -0.36 21.44 -26.37
N GLY A 421 0.35 20.62 -27.15
CA GLY A 421 1.80 20.49 -27.10
C GLY A 421 2.59 21.41 -28.05
N ASP A 422 1.91 22.32 -28.79
CA ASP A 422 2.57 23.19 -29.76
C ASP A 422 3.27 24.37 -29.09
N ARG A 423 4.60 24.31 -29.07
CA ARG A 423 5.45 25.29 -28.38
C ARG A 423 5.43 26.68 -29.03
N ASP A 424 5.20 26.75 -30.34
CA ASP A 424 5.12 28.03 -31.05
C ASP A 424 3.80 28.74 -30.71
N LEU A 425 2.70 27.98 -30.59
CA LEU A 425 1.42 28.52 -30.12
C LEU A 425 1.49 28.96 -28.65
N LEU A 426 2.17 28.20 -27.80
CA LEU A 426 2.39 28.56 -26.40
C LEU A 426 3.19 29.86 -26.27
N ALA A 427 4.25 30.03 -27.06
CA ALA A 427 5.04 31.27 -27.10
C ALA A 427 4.23 32.47 -27.59
N ARG A 428 3.36 32.28 -28.59
CA ARG A 428 2.43 33.34 -29.05
C ARG A 428 1.43 33.73 -27.96
N LEU A 429 0.85 32.76 -27.26
CA LEU A 429 -0.05 33.01 -26.13
C LEU A 429 0.65 33.80 -25.02
N ALA A 430 1.88 33.44 -24.66
CA ALA A 430 2.68 34.15 -23.67
C ALA A 430 2.90 35.63 -24.05
N ALA A 431 3.24 35.88 -25.32
CA ALA A 431 3.42 37.23 -25.84
C ALA A 431 2.12 38.05 -25.84
N GLU A 432 0.99 37.44 -26.24
CA GLU A 432 -0.33 38.08 -26.21
C GLU A 432 -0.78 38.44 -24.79
N LEU A 433 -0.57 37.56 -23.82
CA LEU A 433 -0.91 37.79 -22.41
C LEU A 433 -0.02 38.88 -21.80
N THR A 434 1.28 38.83 -22.08
CA THR A 434 2.23 39.86 -21.62
C THR A 434 1.88 41.23 -22.19
N ALA A 435 1.50 41.31 -23.47
CA ALA A 435 1.08 42.56 -24.11
C ALA A 435 -0.22 43.14 -23.51
N LYS A 436 -1.07 42.28 -22.93
CA LYS A 436 -2.30 42.68 -22.19
C LYS A 436 -2.03 43.04 -20.73
N GLY A 437 -0.78 42.93 -20.26
CA GLY A 437 -0.42 43.14 -18.86
C GLY A 437 -0.85 41.99 -17.94
N ASP A 438 -1.15 40.81 -18.50
CA ASP A 438 -1.49 39.62 -17.71
C ASP A 438 -0.21 38.93 -17.21
N PRO A 439 -0.03 38.77 -15.88
CA PRO A 439 1.16 38.11 -15.32
C PRO A 439 1.29 36.64 -15.75
N HIS A 440 0.24 36.00 -16.27
CA HIS A 440 0.28 34.64 -16.78
C HIS A 440 1.23 34.49 -17.98
N GLY A 441 1.36 35.54 -18.82
CA GLY A 441 2.33 35.54 -19.92
C GLY A 441 3.77 35.43 -19.43
N ARG A 442 4.11 36.20 -18.38
CA ARG A 442 5.43 36.13 -17.73
C ARG A 442 5.67 34.77 -17.08
N TYR A 443 4.64 34.16 -16.50
CA TYR A 443 4.73 32.83 -15.91
C TYR A 443 5.05 31.75 -16.96
N ILE A 444 4.35 31.76 -18.10
CA ILE A 444 4.60 30.84 -19.23
C ILE A 444 6.06 30.96 -19.71
N ASP A 445 6.58 32.18 -19.84
CA ASP A 445 7.97 32.42 -20.24
C ASP A 445 8.99 31.86 -19.24
N VAL A 446 8.75 32.02 -17.94
CA VAL A 446 9.63 31.49 -16.88
C VAL A 446 9.63 29.96 -16.89
N VAL A 447 8.46 29.33 -17.02
CA VAL A 447 8.35 27.87 -17.10
C VAL A 447 9.04 27.33 -18.36
N CYS A 448 8.83 27.97 -19.52
CA CYS A 448 9.50 27.58 -20.76
C CYS A 448 11.03 27.75 -20.69
N GLN A 449 11.54 28.75 -19.98
CA GLN A 449 12.98 28.90 -19.74
C GLN A 449 13.50 27.78 -18.83
N LEU A 450 12.82 27.49 -17.71
CA LEU A 450 13.19 26.40 -16.81
C LEU A 450 13.24 25.02 -17.52
N GLU A 451 12.38 24.80 -18.50
CA GLU A 451 12.39 23.55 -19.30
C GLU A 451 13.56 23.45 -20.27
N ARG A 452 14.13 24.58 -20.73
CA ARG A 452 15.26 24.63 -21.67
C ARG A 452 16.62 24.58 -20.99
N LEU A 453 16.69 25.02 -19.73
CA LEU A 453 17.92 25.02 -18.98
C LEU A 453 18.25 23.61 -18.50
N ASP A 454 19.53 23.25 -18.56
CA ASP A 454 20.01 22.05 -17.88
C ASP A 454 19.74 22.15 -16.37
N LEU A 455 19.68 21.01 -15.69
CA LEU A 455 19.48 20.95 -14.24
C LEU A 455 20.57 21.73 -13.47
N ASP A 456 21.75 21.90 -14.06
CA ASP A 456 22.94 22.52 -13.47
C ASP A 456 23.11 24.01 -13.82
N ASP A 457 22.16 24.62 -14.54
CA ASP A 457 22.27 26.00 -15.00
C ASP A 457 22.14 27.02 -13.84
N PRO A 458 23.07 28.00 -13.72
CA PRO A 458 23.08 28.97 -12.63
C PRO A 458 21.88 29.94 -12.62
N ALA A 459 21.16 30.10 -13.74
CA ALA A 459 19.96 30.92 -13.81
C ALA A 459 18.70 30.18 -13.31
N ARG A 460 18.74 28.84 -13.25
CA ARG A 460 17.59 27.99 -12.88
C ARG A 460 17.04 28.29 -11.47
N PRO A 461 17.84 28.51 -10.41
CA PRO A 461 17.30 28.81 -9.07
C PRO A 461 16.53 30.13 -9.02
N ALA A 462 17.03 31.18 -9.67
CA ALA A 462 16.36 32.49 -9.72
C ALA A 462 15.03 32.40 -10.48
N LEU A 463 15.00 31.68 -11.61
CA LEU A 463 13.79 31.43 -12.38
C LEU A 463 12.80 30.54 -11.62
N ALA A 464 13.26 29.53 -10.86
CA ALA A 464 12.41 28.69 -10.04
C ALA A 464 11.76 29.47 -8.89
N LYS A 465 12.52 30.37 -8.25
CA LYS A 465 11.99 31.32 -7.25
C LYS A 465 10.96 32.26 -7.88
N GLN A 466 11.23 32.76 -9.08
CA GLN A 466 10.29 33.61 -9.82
C GLN A 466 8.99 32.85 -10.17
N ARG A 467 9.09 31.58 -10.59
CA ARG A 467 7.93 30.71 -10.86
C ARG A 467 7.05 30.56 -9.62
N LEU A 468 7.65 30.21 -8.48
CA LEU A 468 6.93 30.00 -7.21
C LEU A 468 6.24 31.28 -6.75
N SER A 469 6.92 32.43 -6.80
CA SER A 469 6.32 33.72 -6.44
C SER A 469 5.10 34.06 -7.30
N LEU A 470 5.17 33.78 -8.61
CA LEU A 470 4.05 34.00 -9.53
C LEU A 470 2.88 33.04 -9.26
N GLU A 471 3.16 31.79 -8.88
CA GLU A 471 2.14 30.81 -8.47
C GLU A 471 1.45 31.24 -7.17
N GLU A 472 2.21 31.64 -6.15
CA GLU A 472 1.67 32.09 -4.86
C GLU A 472 0.76 33.32 -5.02
N GLU A 473 1.12 34.26 -5.90
CA GLU A 473 0.39 35.52 -6.07
C GLU A 473 -0.85 35.37 -6.97
N HIS A 474 -0.79 34.51 -8.00
CA HIS A 474 -1.77 34.58 -9.10
C HIS A 474 -2.46 33.26 -9.47
N LEU A 475 -2.00 32.08 -8.99
CA LEU A 475 -2.54 30.79 -9.42
C LEU A 475 -4.04 30.65 -9.18
N ALA A 476 -4.52 31.08 -8.00
CA ALA A 476 -5.94 31.02 -7.66
C ALA A 476 -6.80 31.89 -8.59
N ALA A 477 -6.29 33.06 -9.00
CA ALA A 477 -6.97 33.95 -9.93
C ALA A 477 -7.01 33.35 -11.34
N TRP A 478 -5.91 32.76 -11.82
CA TRP A 478 -5.85 32.09 -13.12
C TRP A 478 -6.80 30.88 -13.20
N LEU A 479 -6.85 30.05 -12.17
CA LEU A 479 -7.77 28.91 -12.12
C LEU A 479 -9.24 29.35 -12.01
N ALA A 480 -9.52 30.45 -11.31
CA ALA A 480 -10.86 31.02 -11.25
C ALA A 480 -11.36 31.52 -12.62
N GLN A 481 -10.47 32.05 -13.47
CA GLN A 481 -10.82 32.49 -14.84
C GLN A 481 -11.35 31.34 -15.70
N TRP A 482 -10.89 30.11 -15.45
CA TRP A 482 -11.32 28.93 -16.20
C TRP A 482 -12.54 28.22 -15.62
N ASN A 483 -13.11 28.74 -14.52
CA ASN A 483 -14.27 28.17 -13.83
C ASN A 483 -14.09 26.67 -13.51
N THR A 484 -12.84 26.27 -13.22
CA THR A 484 -12.46 24.88 -12.98
C THR A 484 -12.39 24.58 -11.49
N PRO A 485 -12.93 23.44 -11.04
CA PRO A 485 -12.69 22.93 -9.69
C PRO A 485 -11.19 22.66 -9.47
N HIS A 486 -10.65 23.16 -8.36
CA HIS A 486 -9.21 23.09 -8.03
C HIS A 486 -8.73 21.64 -7.77
N ASP A 487 -9.65 20.71 -7.51
CA ASP A 487 -9.42 19.29 -7.26
C ASP A 487 -9.20 18.46 -8.53
N LEU A 488 -9.60 18.96 -9.70
CA LEU A 488 -9.36 18.30 -10.99
C LEU A 488 -7.92 18.41 -11.49
N PHE A 489 -7.20 19.43 -11.01
CA PHE A 489 -5.86 19.80 -11.48
C PHE A 489 -4.86 19.67 -10.35
N ARG A 490 -3.84 18.85 -10.57
CA ARG A 490 -2.70 18.72 -9.67
C ARG A 490 -1.66 19.80 -10.04
N PRO A 491 -0.82 20.25 -9.09
CA PRO A 491 0.24 21.23 -9.37
C PRO A 491 1.16 20.85 -10.54
N ARG A 492 1.36 19.55 -10.78
CA ARG A 492 2.17 19.00 -11.89
C ARG A 492 1.48 18.96 -13.26
N ASP A 493 0.19 19.28 -13.31
CA ASP A 493 -0.60 19.22 -14.55
C ASP A 493 -0.43 20.49 -15.40
N MET A 494 0.31 21.49 -14.90
CA MET A 494 0.73 22.66 -15.67
C MET A 494 2.02 22.37 -16.45
N VAL A 495 1.92 22.18 -17.76
CA VAL A 495 3.07 21.97 -18.65
C VAL A 495 3.26 23.21 -19.50
N GLY A 496 4.48 23.78 -19.53
CA GLY A 496 4.69 25.06 -20.20
C GLY A 496 3.85 26.21 -19.62
N GLY A 497 3.37 26.09 -18.39
CA GLY A 497 2.57 27.11 -17.71
C GLY A 497 1.08 27.14 -18.05
N VAL A 498 0.55 26.14 -18.74
CA VAL A 498 -0.89 25.96 -19.03
C VAL A 498 -1.38 24.61 -18.52
N LEU A 499 -2.68 24.50 -18.19
CA LEU A 499 -3.29 23.22 -17.83
C LEU A 499 -3.20 22.25 -18.99
N ASN A 500 -2.54 21.12 -18.77
CA ASN A 500 -2.31 20.09 -19.78
C ASN A 500 -2.83 18.71 -19.35
N GLY A 501 -2.94 18.49 -18.03
CA GLY A 501 -3.46 17.26 -17.44
C GLY A 501 -4.78 17.45 -16.72
N VAL A 502 -5.64 16.42 -16.77
CA VAL A 502 -6.84 16.33 -15.92
C VAL A 502 -6.83 14.98 -15.20
N PHE A 503 -7.10 15.00 -13.89
CA PHE A 503 -7.26 13.80 -13.09
C PHE A 503 -8.73 13.63 -12.65
N LEU A 504 -9.37 12.54 -13.09
CA LEU A 504 -10.74 12.19 -12.72
C LEU A 504 -10.74 10.91 -11.89
N ASP A 505 -11.04 11.02 -10.59
CA ASP A 505 -11.33 9.88 -9.73
C ASP A 505 -12.83 9.63 -9.50
N LYS A 506 -13.66 10.63 -9.81
CA LYS A 506 -15.12 10.61 -9.81
C LYS A 506 -15.63 11.51 -10.93
N LEU A 507 -16.76 11.16 -11.53
CA LEU A 507 -17.45 12.06 -12.45
C LEU A 507 -18.49 12.92 -11.73
N PRO A 508 -18.58 14.23 -12.05
CA PRO A 508 -19.67 15.06 -11.59
C PRO A 508 -21.00 14.59 -12.19
N LYS A 509 -22.12 15.02 -11.59
CA LYS A 509 -23.46 14.69 -12.11
C LYS A 509 -23.72 15.30 -13.49
N ASP A 510 -23.11 16.44 -13.77
CA ASP A 510 -23.21 17.14 -15.05
C ASP A 510 -21.97 16.85 -15.91
N VAL A 511 -22.02 15.72 -16.60
CA VAL A 511 -20.92 15.24 -17.46
C VAL A 511 -20.79 16.11 -18.71
N ASP A 512 -21.91 16.55 -19.28
CA ASP A 512 -21.93 17.42 -20.47
C ASP A 512 -21.36 18.80 -20.16
N GLY A 513 -21.69 19.37 -18.99
CA GLY A 513 -21.10 20.62 -18.50
C GLY A 513 -19.59 20.51 -18.31
N LEU A 514 -19.11 19.40 -17.71
CA LEU A 514 -17.67 19.13 -17.61
C LEU A 514 -17.03 19.03 -19.00
N GLY A 515 -17.64 18.29 -19.92
CA GLY A 515 -17.15 18.15 -21.29
C GLY A 515 -17.04 19.48 -22.03
N ALA A 516 -18.02 20.38 -21.85
CA ALA A 516 -18.01 21.72 -22.43
C ALA A 516 -16.92 22.61 -21.81
N GLN A 517 -16.68 22.52 -20.51
CA GLN A 517 -15.59 23.23 -19.83
C GLN A 517 -14.22 22.76 -20.35
N LEU A 518 -14.00 21.44 -20.37
CA LEU A 518 -12.73 20.86 -20.81
C LEU A 518 -12.45 21.08 -22.31
N ALA A 519 -13.48 21.30 -23.14
CA ALA A 519 -13.31 21.54 -24.57
C ALA A 519 -12.57 22.87 -24.88
N ASN A 520 -12.65 23.81 -23.95
CA ASN A 520 -12.03 25.14 -24.03
C ASN A 520 -10.65 25.20 -23.34
N LEU A 521 -10.10 24.06 -22.92
CA LEU A 521 -8.81 23.97 -22.24
C LEU A 521 -7.80 23.18 -23.10
N PRO A 522 -6.50 23.52 -23.04
CA PRO A 522 -5.44 22.82 -23.77
C PRO A 522 -5.04 21.51 -23.05
N ILE A 523 -6.00 20.59 -22.90
CA ILE A 523 -5.76 19.29 -22.25
C ILE A 523 -5.23 18.28 -23.27
N ALA A 524 -4.03 17.74 -23.06
CA ALA A 524 -3.50 16.61 -23.80
C ALA A 524 -3.39 15.32 -22.97
N VAL A 525 -3.45 15.41 -21.65
CA VAL A 525 -3.24 14.28 -20.74
C VAL A 525 -4.50 14.03 -19.91
N LEU A 526 -4.96 12.79 -19.91
CA LEU A 526 -6.15 12.39 -19.15
C LEU A 526 -5.83 11.18 -18.26
N TYR A 527 -6.00 11.36 -16.95
CA TYR A 527 -5.87 10.33 -15.95
C TYR A 527 -7.24 9.96 -15.39
N LEU A 528 -7.68 8.73 -15.62
CA LEU A 528 -8.95 8.20 -15.19
C LEU A 528 -8.69 7.12 -14.14
N SER A 529 -9.03 7.37 -12.89
CA SER A 529 -8.80 6.42 -11.80
C SER A 529 -10.10 6.04 -11.10
N SER A 530 -10.29 4.77 -10.73
CA SER A 530 -11.39 4.35 -9.84
C SER A 530 -12.81 4.63 -10.35
N LEU A 531 -12.96 4.93 -11.65
CA LEU A 531 -14.25 5.20 -12.31
C LEU A 531 -14.97 3.89 -12.66
N LYS A 532 -16.30 3.88 -12.65
CA LYS A 532 -17.08 2.73 -13.15
C LYS A 532 -17.10 2.76 -14.68
N ILE A 533 -17.35 1.61 -15.33
CA ILE A 533 -17.42 1.56 -16.80
C ILE A 533 -18.41 2.54 -17.40
N ARG A 534 -19.61 2.66 -16.83
CA ARG A 534 -20.62 3.60 -17.33
C ARG A 534 -20.12 5.05 -17.31
N ASP A 535 -19.28 5.36 -16.33
CA ASP A 535 -18.69 6.68 -16.17
C ASP A 535 -17.60 6.89 -17.25
N LEU A 536 -16.79 5.86 -17.53
CA LEU A 536 -15.79 5.88 -18.63
C LEU A 536 -16.46 6.00 -20.02
N GLU A 537 -17.56 5.27 -20.25
CA GLU A 537 -18.36 5.36 -21.48
C GLU A 537 -18.94 6.76 -21.71
N ALA A 538 -19.18 7.53 -20.64
CA ALA A 538 -19.62 8.92 -20.74
C ALA A 538 -18.47 9.91 -21.02
N VAL A 539 -17.22 9.52 -20.76
CA VAL A 539 -16.03 10.35 -21.05
C VAL A 539 -15.61 10.25 -22.52
N PHE A 540 -15.71 9.07 -23.14
CA PHE A 540 -15.23 8.86 -24.52
C PHE A 540 -15.89 9.76 -25.59
N PRO A 541 -17.17 10.15 -25.48
CA PRO A 541 -17.80 11.07 -26.42
C PRO A 541 -17.38 12.54 -26.26
N MET A 542 -16.69 12.90 -25.17
CA MET A 542 -16.32 14.30 -24.91
C MET A 542 -15.40 14.84 -26.01
N PRO A 543 -15.58 16.10 -26.47
CA PRO A 543 -14.73 16.70 -27.49
C PRO A 543 -13.24 16.70 -27.12
N THR A 544 -12.92 16.92 -25.84
CA THR A 544 -11.55 16.91 -25.31
C THR A 544 -10.88 15.56 -25.50
N PHE A 545 -11.63 14.45 -25.41
CA PHE A 545 -11.10 13.10 -25.54
C PHE A 545 -10.41 12.90 -26.90
N ARG A 546 -10.94 13.49 -27.99
CA ARG A 546 -10.35 13.39 -29.34
C ARG A 546 -8.98 14.05 -29.48
N ARG A 547 -8.60 14.95 -28.56
CA ARG A 547 -7.34 15.69 -28.61
C ARG A 547 -6.25 15.13 -27.68
N VAL A 548 -6.61 14.16 -26.83
CA VAL A 548 -5.71 13.53 -25.85
C VAL A 548 -4.56 12.82 -26.56
N THR A 549 -3.34 13.09 -26.12
CA THR A 549 -2.11 12.39 -26.54
C THR A 549 -1.68 11.34 -25.53
N THR A 550 -2.05 11.51 -24.25
CA THR A 550 -1.68 10.58 -23.17
C THR A 550 -2.92 10.21 -22.37
N LEU A 551 -3.27 8.93 -22.37
CA LEU A 551 -4.41 8.40 -21.63
C LEU A 551 -3.94 7.36 -20.61
N SER A 552 -4.33 7.52 -19.36
CA SER A 552 -4.06 6.57 -18.29
C SER A 552 -5.35 6.15 -17.62
N ILE A 553 -5.64 4.86 -17.56
CA ILE A 553 -6.82 4.30 -16.89
C ILE A 553 -6.38 3.32 -15.81
N SER A 554 -6.77 3.56 -14.55
CA SER A 554 -6.41 2.74 -13.39
C SER A 554 -7.58 2.51 -12.43
N GLY A 555 -7.50 1.50 -11.56
CA GLY A 555 -8.36 1.40 -10.38
C GLY A 555 -9.78 0.83 -10.59
N THR A 556 -10.07 0.17 -11.72
CA THR A 556 -11.34 -0.56 -11.87
C THR A 556 -11.24 -1.92 -11.15
N SER A 557 -11.56 -1.97 -9.87
CA SER A 557 -11.46 -3.15 -8.98
C SER A 557 -12.39 -4.32 -9.31
N SER A 558 -12.92 -4.38 -10.53
CA SER A 558 -13.87 -5.39 -10.97
C SER A 558 -13.29 -6.18 -12.15
N THR A 559 -12.95 -7.44 -11.88
CA THR A 559 -12.52 -8.48 -12.84
C THR A 559 -13.53 -8.77 -13.97
N LYS A 560 -14.71 -8.14 -13.97
CA LYS A 560 -15.77 -8.32 -14.98
C LYS A 560 -15.73 -7.31 -16.14
N LEU A 561 -14.77 -6.39 -16.20
CA LEU A 561 -14.94 -5.15 -16.96
C LEU A 561 -13.94 -4.91 -18.12
N GLY A 562 -12.93 -5.73 -18.38
CA GLY A 562 -11.92 -5.30 -19.37
C GLY A 562 -12.34 -5.39 -20.85
N ARG A 563 -13.22 -6.32 -21.27
CA ARG A 563 -13.62 -6.42 -22.70
C ARG A 563 -14.40 -5.20 -23.19
N ASN A 564 -15.51 -4.84 -22.53
CA ASN A 564 -16.35 -3.72 -22.98
C ASN A 564 -15.62 -2.38 -22.92
N LEU A 565 -14.74 -2.20 -21.94
CA LEU A 565 -13.89 -1.03 -21.85
C LEU A 565 -12.93 -0.95 -23.05
N VAL A 566 -12.22 -2.04 -23.34
CA VAL A 566 -11.24 -2.09 -24.44
C VAL A 566 -11.94 -1.93 -25.79
N THR A 567 -13.09 -2.56 -26.01
CA THR A 567 -13.85 -2.39 -27.26
C THR A 567 -14.46 -0.99 -27.39
N GLY A 568 -15.00 -0.42 -26.31
CA GLY A 568 -15.50 0.96 -26.30
C GLY A 568 -14.40 1.98 -26.54
N LEU A 569 -13.23 1.78 -25.93
CA LEU A 569 -12.04 2.59 -26.18
C LEU A 569 -11.55 2.43 -27.63
N ALA A 570 -11.51 1.21 -28.16
CA ALA A 570 -11.13 0.93 -29.55
C ALA A 570 -12.05 1.62 -30.56
N ALA A 571 -13.33 1.80 -30.24
CA ALA A 571 -14.29 2.54 -31.07
C ALA A 571 -14.08 4.06 -31.03
N SER A 572 -13.49 4.59 -29.95
CA SER A 572 -13.37 6.03 -29.69
C SER A 572 -11.92 6.50 -29.54
N VAL A 573 -10.95 5.72 -30.03
CA VAL A 573 -9.51 6.01 -29.82
C VAL A 573 -9.19 7.44 -30.28
N PRO A 574 -8.55 8.25 -29.43
CA PRO A 574 -8.10 9.56 -29.83
C PRO A 574 -7.10 9.44 -31.00
N PRO A 575 -7.30 10.14 -32.12
CA PRO A 575 -6.45 10.02 -33.31
C PRO A 575 -4.99 10.41 -33.08
N ARG A 576 -4.72 11.17 -32.01
CA ARG A 576 -3.39 11.65 -31.63
C ARG A 576 -2.82 10.93 -30.40
N LEU A 577 -3.44 9.84 -29.97
CA LEU A 577 -2.97 9.08 -28.80
C LEU A 577 -1.58 8.50 -29.04
N GLN A 578 -0.59 8.98 -28.29
CA GLN A 578 0.81 8.56 -28.33
C GLN A 578 1.15 7.63 -27.17
N ASP A 579 0.56 7.88 -26.00
CA ASP A 579 0.81 7.11 -24.78
C ASP A 579 -0.49 6.56 -24.21
N LEU A 580 -0.55 5.23 -24.06
CA LEU A 580 -1.66 4.55 -23.42
C LEU A 580 -1.17 3.77 -22.21
N ALA A 581 -1.79 4.01 -21.06
CA ALA A 581 -1.58 3.23 -19.85
C ALA A 581 -2.89 2.63 -19.37
N LEU A 582 -2.93 1.31 -19.23
CA LEU A 582 -4.03 0.57 -18.63
C LEU A 582 -3.49 -0.20 -17.43
N ARG A 583 -4.18 -0.12 -16.28
CA ARG A 583 -3.82 -0.89 -15.09
C ARG A 583 -5.01 -1.69 -14.56
N GLY A 584 -4.84 -3.01 -14.44
CA GLY A 584 -5.89 -3.90 -13.92
C GLY A 584 -6.99 -4.19 -14.93
N VAL A 585 -6.74 -4.03 -16.23
CA VAL A 585 -7.76 -4.19 -17.30
C VAL A 585 -7.60 -5.53 -18.00
N THR A 586 -8.54 -6.47 -17.78
CA THR A 586 -8.49 -7.82 -18.36
C THR A 586 -9.29 -7.93 -19.66
N ALA A 587 -8.62 -8.07 -20.80
CA ALA A 587 -9.27 -8.29 -22.09
C ALA A 587 -8.62 -9.44 -22.88
N PRO A 588 -9.34 -10.06 -23.83
CA PRO A 588 -8.74 -10.91 -24.86
C PRO A 588 -7.66 -10.17 -25.65
N GLY A 589 -6.59 -10.86 -26.08
CA GLY A 589 -5.51 -10.25 -26.85
C GLY A 589 -5.99 -9.74 -28.21
N THR A 590 -6.97 -10.39 -28.83
CA THR A 590 -7.67 -9.91 -30.03
C THR A 590 -8.33 -8.54 -29.86
N ASP A 591 -8.94 -8.26 -28.70
CA ASP A 591 -9.54 -6.94 -28.43
C ASP A 591 -8.45 -5.89 -28.14
N LEU A 592 -7.37 -6.27 -27.45
CA LEU A 592 -6.19 -5.41 -27.25
C LEU A 592 -5.51 -5.06 -28.59
N ARG A 593 -5.39 -6.04 -29.50
CA ARG A 593 -4.91 -5.82 -30.86
C ARG A 593 -5.81 -4.84 -31.60
N ALA A 594 -7.13 -5.02 -31.56
CA ALA A 594 -8.07 -4.11 -32.22
C ALA A 594 -7.95 -2.66 -31.70
N LEU A 595 -7.70 -2.48 -30.41
CA LEU A 595 -7.38 -1.18 -29.82
C LEU A 595 -6.07 -0.59 -30.38
N ILE A 596 -5.01 -1.40 -30.44
CA ILE A 596 -3.69 -0.98 -30.95
C ILE A 596 -3.74 -0.67 -32.46
N ASP A 597 -4.52 -1.41 -33.25
CA ASP A 597 -4.74 -1.18 -34.68
C ASP A 597 -5.38 0.20 -34.94
N ARG A 598 -6.26 0.64 -34.05
CA ARG A 598 -6.93 1.95 -34.14
C ARG A 598 -6.06 3.09 -33.61
N ALA A 599 -5.15 2.81 -32.68
CA ALA A 599 -4.23 3.77 -32.09
C ALA A 599 -2.99 4.02 -32.98
N THR A 600 -3.18 4.49 -34.21
CA THR A 600 -2.09 4.58 -35.22
C THR A 600 -0.93 5.51 -34.85
N ALA A 601 -1.15 6.45 -33.93
CA ALA A 601 -0.13 7.38 -33.43
C ALA A 601 0.67 6.83 -32.22
N LEU A 602 0.31 5.66 -31.69
CA LEU A 602 0.85 5.12 -30.44
C LEU A 602 2.37 4.88 -30.53
N ARG A 603 3.07 5.24 -29.46
CA ARG A 603 4.52 5.08 -29.26
C ARG A 603 4.86 4.44 -27.92
N SER A 604 4.02 4.67 -26.90
CA SER A 604 4.16 4.07 -25.58
C SER A 604 2.91 3.30 -25.21
N LEU A 605 3.10 2.04 -24.81
CA LEU A 605 2.03 1.17 -24.35
C LEU A 605 2.40 0.58 -22.99
N ARG A 606 1.60 0.89 -21.98
CA ARG A 606 1.75 0.37 -20.62
C ARG A 606 0.52 -0.44 -20.25
N LEU A 607 0.69 -1.73 -20.05
CA LEU A 607 -0.37 -2.64 -19.64
C LEU A 607 0.07 -3.29 -18.33
N ALA A 608 -0.23 -2.65 -17.20
CA ALA A 608 0.15 -3.17 -15.89
C ALA A 608 -0.97 -4.06 -15.30
N GLN A 609 -0.65 -5.26 -14.84
CA GLN A 609 -1.61 -6.17 -14.20
C GLN A 609 -2.87 -6.40 -15.05
N CYS A 610 -2.71 -6.49 -16.37
CA CYS A 610 -3.79 -6.61 -17.36
C CYS A 610 -4.05 -8.05 -17.81
N ASP A 611 -3.46 -9.03 -17.11
CA ASP A 611 -3.55 -10.46 -17.46
C ASP A 611 -3.01 -10.75 -18.88
N VAL A 612 -1.95 -10.06 -19.31
CA VAL A 612 -1.30 -10.31 -20.60
C VAL A 612 -0.41 -11.55 -20.49
N ASP A 613 -0.74 -12.63 -21.18
CA ASP A 613 0.12 -13.81 -21.30
C ASP A 613 0.83 -13.86 -22.66
N ALA A 614 1.62 -14.91 -22.91
CA ALA A 614 2.38 -15.09 -24.14
C ALA A 614 1.47 -15.15 -25.40
N ILE A 615 0.26 -15.70 -25.27
CA ILE A 615 -0.71 -15.79 -26.36
C ILE A 615 -1.20 -14.39 -26.70
N LYS A 616 -1.66 -13.62 -25.70
CA LYS A 616 -2.15 -12.26 -25.91
C LYS A 616 -1.06 -11.34 -26.44
N LEU A 617 0.18 -11.47 -25.96
CA LEU A 617 1.32 -10.71 -26.49
C LEU A 617 1.55 -11.01 -27.98
N SER A 618 1.44 -12.27 -28.40
CA SER A 618 1.53 -12.67 -29.81
C SER A 618 0.41 -12.09 -30.66
N GLU A 619 -0.83 -12.12 -30.15
CA GLU A 619 -2.01 -11.54 -30.82
C GLU A 619 -1.85 -10.02 -30.99
N MET A 620 -1.37 -9.32 -29.96
CA MET A 620 -1.09 -7.87 -30.02
C MET A 620 0.03 -7.54 -31.01
N ALA A 621 1.06 -8.38 -31.08
CA ALA A 621 2.20 -8.22 -31.98
C ALA A 621 1.82 -8.31 -33.47
N GLU A 622 0.63 -8.82 -33.79
CA GLU A 622 0.10 -8.85 -35.16
C GLU A 622 -0.43 -7.48 -35.64
N SER A 623 -0.51 -6.50 -34.75
CA SER A 623 -0.90 -5.14 -35.13
C SER A 623 0.20 -4.46 -35.95
N PRO A 624 -0.10 -3.79 -37.07
CA PRO A 624 0.87 -2.96 -37.78
C PRO A 624 1.44 -1.82 -36.93
N THR A 625 0.67 -1.35 -35.94
CA THR A 625 1.11 -0.31 -34.99
C THR A 625 2.17 -0.84 -34.02
N ALA A 626 2.16 -2.14 -33.69
CA ALA A 626 3.12 -2.74 -32.75
C ALA A 626 4.59 -2.51 -33.19
N ALA A 627 4.85 -2.57 -34.50
CA ALA A 627 6.18 -2.33 -35.07
C ALA A 627 6.72 -0.90 -34.85
N ARG A 628 5.87 0.05 -34.44
CA ARG A 628 6.22 1.46 -34.22
C ARG A 628 6.27 1.84 -32.73
N ILE A 629 5.84 0.95 -31.84
CA ILE A 629 5.87 1.17 -30.40
C ILE A 629 7.32 1.13 -29.93
N GLN A 630 7.72 2.16 -29.19
CA GLN A 630 9.07 2.37 -28.69
C GLN A 630 9.20 1.97 -27.22
N LEU A 631 8.13 2.12 -26.44
CA LEU A 631 8.10 1.79 -25.02
C LEU A 631 6.98 0.78 -24.76
N LEU A 632 7.32 -0.38 -24.19
CA LEU A 632 6.37 -1.41 -23.82
C LEU A 632 6.58 -1.80 -22.37
N HIS A 633 5.61 -1.47 -21.52
CA HIS A 633 5.63 -1.86 -20.11
C HIS A 633 4.53 -2.88 -19.84
N LEU A 634 4.90 -4.06 -19.38
CA LEU A 634 3.99 -5.19 -19.17
C LEU A 634 3.97 -5.59 -17.69
N GLU A 635 4.03 -4.60 -16.79
CA GLU A 635 4.31 -4.89 -15.39
C GLU A 635 3.26 -5.79 -14.74
N GLY A 636 3.68 -6.80 -13.96
CA GLY A 636 2.75 -7.63 -13.17
C GLY A 636 1.81 -8.50 -13.99
N ASN A 637 2.16 -8.84 -15.23
CA ASN A 637 1.40 -9.74 -16.08
C ASN A 637 1.91 -11.18 -16.00
N PRO A 638 1.08 -12.21 -16.29
CA PRO A 638 1.47 -13.62 -16.25
C PRO A 638 2.30 -14.06 -17.47
N LEU A 639 3.35 -13.30 -17.83
CA LEU A 639 4.26 -13.63 -18.92
C LEU A 639 5.37 -14.57 -18.44
N ARG A 640 5.50 -15.72 -19.11
CA ARG A 640 6.62 -16.67 -18.93
C ARG A 640 7.66 -16.59 -20.05
N THR A 641 7.21 -16.36 -21.30
CA THR A 641 8.06 -16.18 -22.48
C THR A 641 7.71 -14.89 -23.23
N LEU A 642 8.51 -14.54 -24.26
CA LEU A 642 8.37 -13.31 -25.04
C LEU A 642 8.22 -13.62 -26.55
N PRO A 643 7.14 -14.29 -26.96
CA PRO A 643 6.94 -14.66 -28.36
C PRO A 643 6.71 -13.42 -29.24
N ALA A 644 7.00 -13.59 -30.53
CA ALA A 644 6.78 -12.57 -31.57
C ALA A 644 7.48 -11.22 -31.31
N LEU A 645 8.51 -11.18 -30.46
CA LEU A 645 9.23 -9.96 -30.12
C LEU A 645 9.80 -9.23 -31.35
N HIS A 646 10.23 -9.97 -32.37
CA HIS A 646 10.70 -9.42 -33.66
C HIS A 646 9.70 -8.50 -34.36
N ARG A 647 8.40 -8.61 -34.05
CA ARG A 647 7.35 -7.74 -34.61
C ARG A 647 7.29 -6.38 -33.91
N TRP A 648 7.90 -6.22 -32.74
CA TRP A 648 8.01 -4.97 -31.99
C TRP A 648 9.27 -4.18 -32.40
N ALA A 649 9.53 -4.10 -33.71
CA ALA A 649 10.84 -3.72 -34.26
C ALA A 649 11.41 -2.35 -33.81
N ALA A 650 10.56 -1.40 -33.42
CA ALA A 650 10.99 -0.07 -32.94
C ALA A 650 11.21 0.01 -31.42
N LEU A 651 11.06 -1.10 -30.69
CA LEU A 651 11.11 -1.12 -29.23
C LEU A 651 12.51 -0.72 -28.71
N ARG A 652 12.53 0.29 -27.85
CA ARG A 652 13.73 0.83 -27.18
C ARG A 652 13.74 0.51 -25.70
N GLU A 653 12.57 0.44 -25.08
CA GLU A 653 12.41 0.13 -23.66
C GLU A 653 11.36 -0.95 -23.44
N LEU A 654 11.77 -1.99 -22.70
CA LEU A 654 10.93 -3.10 -22.30
C LEU A 654 10.97 -3.23 -20.79
N ASN A 655 9.81 -3.10 -20.15
CA ASN A 655 9.68 -3.25 -18.71
C ASN A 655 8.81 -4.46 -18.39
N LEU A 656 9.41 -5.43 -17.71
CA LEU A 656 8.81 -6.72 -17.34
C LEU A 656 8.76 -6.90 -15.82
N VAL A 657 8.86 -5.82 -15.04
CA VAL A 657 8.74 -5.87 -13.59
C VAL A 657 7.40 -6.48 -13.20
N GLY A 658 7.36 -7.41 -12.27
CA GLY A 658 6.15 -8.15 -11.92
C GLY A 658 5.87 -9.43 -12.76
N CYS A 659 6.62 -9.73 -13.84
CA CYS A 659 6.34 -10.89 -14.71
C CYS A 659 7.08 -12.19 -14.30
N PRO A 660 6.41 -13.35 -14.25
CA PRO A 660 7.04 -14.64 -13.92
C PRO A 660 7.83 -15.25 -15.10
N ILE A 661 8.73 -14.49 -15.70
CA ILE A 661 9.62 -14.96 -16.78
C ILE A 661 10.57 -16.02 -16.22
N ASP A 662 10.69 -17.14 -16.92
CA ASP A 662 11.55 -18.27 -16.58
C ASP A 662 12.46 -18.66 -17.76
N ASP A 663 13.30 -19.68 -17.58
CA ASP A 663 14.22 -20.17 -18.60
C ASP A 663 13.52 -20.76 -19.85
N GLY A 664 12.19 -20.93 -19.83
CA GLY A 664 11.41 -21.30 -21.01
C GLY A 664 11.53 -20.28 -22.15
N VAL A 665 11.91 -19.03 -21.86
CA VAL A 665 12.21 -18.04 -22.90
C VAL A 665 13.36 -18.48 -23.82
N ALA A 666 14.27 -19.34 -23.34
CA ALA A 666 15.38 -19.84 -24.14
C ALA A 666 14.95 -20.76 -25.30
N ASP A 667 13.71 -21.25 -25.29
CA ASP A 667 13.15 -22.07 -26.37
C ASP A 667 12.59 -21.20 -27.52
N GLU A 668 12.49 -19.88 -27.33
CA GLU A 668 12.08 -18.93 -28.36
C GLU A 668 13.23 -18.64 -29.35
N PRO A 669 12.94 -18.34 -30.62
CA PRO A 669 13.97 -18.03 -31.60
C PRO A 669 14.73 -16.75 -31.21
N VAL A 670 16.06 -16.86 -31.16
CA VAL A 670 16.94 -15.69 -30.96
C VAL A 670 16.89 -14.83 -32.22
N ALA A 671 16.34 -13.63 -32.09
CA ALA A 671 16.35 -12.61 -33.14
C ALA A 671 16.93 -11.33 -32.55
N GLU A 672 18.04 -10.83 -33.12
CA GLU A 672 18.66 -9.61 -32.62
C GLU A 672 17.68 -8.44 -32.67
N HIS A 673 17.56 -7.75 -31.54
CA HIS A 673 16.65 -6.64 -31.34
C HIS A 673 17.41 -5.41 -30.86
N GLY A 674 17.06 -4.24 -31.40
CA GLY A 674 17.68 -2.95 -31.06
C GLY A 674 17.26 -2.35 -29.71
N LEU A 675 16.87 -3.19 -28.74
CA LEU A 675 16.42 -2.72 -27.43
C LEU A 675 17.60 -2.09 -26.66
N ALA A 676 17.35 -0.94 -26.04
CA ALA A 676 18.38 -0.22 -25.27
C ALA A 676 18.18 -0.37 -23.76
N VAL A 677 16.92 -0.45 -23.31
CA VAL A 677 16.56 -0.49 -21.89
C VAL A 677 15.71 -1.72 -21.61
N LEU A 678 16.16 -2.55 -20.67
CA LEU A 678 15.45 -3.74 -20.23
C LEU A 678 15.34 -3.75 -18.71
N ASN A 679 14.12 -3.89 -18.19
CA ASN A 679 13.86 -4.01 -16.77
C ASN A 679 13.25 -5.38 -16.42
N LEU A 680 14.03 -6.22 -15.73
CA LEU A 680 13.64 -7.55 -15.25
C LEU A 680 13.42 -7.59 -13.72
N GLY A 681 13.36 -6.44 -13.04
CA GLY A 681 13.25 -6.35 -11.59
C GLY A 681 12.03 -7.07 -11.03
N GLY A 682 12.11 -7.53 -9.77
CA GLY A 682 10.94 -8.06 -9.05
C GLY A 682 10.74 -9.59 -9.02
N HIS A 683 11.57 -10.41 -9.71
CA HIS A 683 11.32 -11.86 -9.87
C HIS A 683 12.48 -12.79 -9.52
N GLY A 684 12.20 -14.11 -9.57
CA GLY A 684 13.16 -15.12 -9.15
C GLY A 684 13.01 -16.52 -9.74
N ALA A 685 12.63 -16.62 -11.02
CA ALA A 685 12.60 -17.89 -11.76
C ALA A 685 13.45 -17.88 -13.05
N LEU A 686 14.05 -16.74 -13.42
CA LEU A 686 14.96 -16.62 -14.55
C LEU A 686 16.35 -17.13 -14.15
N GLY A 687 16.87 -18.11 -14.90
CA GLY A 687 18.16 -18.74 -14.69
C GLY A 687 19.18 -18.38 -15.79
N SER A 688 20.23 -19.19 -15.90
CA SER A 688 21.34 -18.97 -16.82
C SER A 688 20.95 -19.08 -18.29
N ARG A 689 20.08 -20.03 -18.66
CA ARG A 689 19.65 -20.22 -20.06
C ARG A 689 18.83 -19.02 -20.55
N GLY A 690 17.90 -18.55 -19.75
CA GLY A 690 17.09 -17.39 -20.09
C GLY A 690 17.94 -16.12 -20.19
N MET A 691 18.89 -15.92 -19.26
CA MET A 691 19.82 -14.78 -19.36
C MET A 691 20.71 -14.83 -20.60
N GLU A 692 21.17 -16.02 -21.02
CA GLU A 692 21.90 -16.18 -22.28
C GLU A 692 21.04 -15.81 -23.48
N TRP A 693 19.77 -16.24 -23.48
CA TRP A 693 18.82 -15.84 -24.50
C TRP A 693 18.63 -14.31 -24.55
N PHE A 694 18.47 -13.65 -23.39
CA PHE A 694 18.35 -12.20 -23.30
C PHE A 694 19.59 -11.49 -23.85
N SER A 695 20.79 -11.93 -23.48
CA SER A 695 22.03 -11.27 -23.88
C SER A 695 22.33 -11.44 -25.37
N ARG A 696 21.89 -12.55 -25.99
CA ARG A 696 21.97 -12.77 -27.44
C ARG A 696 20.87 -12.04 -28.23
N THR A 697 19.67 -11.95 -27.67
CA THR A 697 18.54 -11.25 -28.29
C THR A 697 18.73 -9.74 -28.25
N PHE A 698 19.34 -9.21 -27.19
CA PHE A 698 19.52 -7.77 -26.97
C PHE A 698 21.01 -7.39 -26.84
N PRO A 699 21.82 -7.54 -27.91
CA PRO A 699 23.26 -7.29 -27.83
C PRO A 699 23.63 -5.82 -27.61
N ARG A 700 22.67 -4.89 -27.80
CA ARG A 700 22.87 -3.43 -27.72
C ARG A 700 22.28 -2.79 -26.46
N LEU A 701 22.02 -3.57 -25.41
CA LEU A 701 21.51 -3.03 -24.14
C LEU A 701 22.48 -2.02 -23.55
N ALA A 702 21.94 -0.84 -23.24
CA ALA A 702 22.62 0.22 -22.52
C ALA A 702 22.21 0.25 -21.04
N SER A 703 20.98 -0.15 -20.71
CA SER A 703 20.47 -0.20 -19.34
C SER A 703 19.80 -1.54 -19.04
N LEU A 704 20.21 -2.17 -17.94
CA LEU A 704 19.68 -3.45 -17.49
C LEU A 704 19.36 -3.42 -15.99
N VAL A 705 18.15 -3.82 -15.63
CA VAL A 705 17.78 -4.13 -14.23
C VAL A 705 17.65 -5.64 -14.09
N LEU A 706 18.44 -6.24 -13.20
CA LEU A 706 18.49 -7.68 -12.99
C LEU A 706 17.31 -8.18 -12.12
N PRO A 707 16.86 -9.44 -12.30
CA PRO A 707 15.84 -10.04 -11.44
C PRO A 707 16.41 -10.34 -10.04
N ARG A 708 15.55 -10.37 -9.03
CA ARG A 708 15.93 -10.53 -7.61
C ARG A 708 16.59 -11.89 -7.30
N ARG A 709 16.16 -13.00 -7.91
CA ARG A 709 16.78 -14.33 -7.65
C ARG A 709 17.61 -14.85 -8.81
N LEU A 710 18.41 -13.98 -9.42
CA LEU A 710 19.41 -14.46 -10.37
C LEU A 710 20.48 -15.27 -9.63
N GLY A 711 20.83 -16.44 -10.14
CA GLY A 711 21.94 -17.26 -9.63
C GLY A 711 23.29 -16.81 -10.19
N ALA A 712 24.37 -17.11 -9.46
CA ALA A 712 25.73 -16.78 -9.88
C ALA A 712 26.13 -17.46 -11.22
N ASP A 713 25.52 -18.60 -11.54
CA ASP A 713 25.69 -19.34 -12.80
C ASP A 713 25.20 -18.57 -14.04
N ALA A 714 24.34 -17.56 -13.86
CA ALA A 714 23.84 -16.73 -14.94
C ALA A 714 24.73 -15.51 -15.25
N ILE A 715 25.67 -15.16 -14.37
CA ILE A 715 26.57 -14.02 -14.58
C ILE A 715 27.43 -14.14 -15.85
N PRO A 716 27.99 -15.31 -16.22
CA PRO A 716 28.74 -15.47 -17.45
C PRO A 716 27.95 -15.11 -18.72
N ALA A 717 26.62 -15.27 -18.70
CA ALA A 717 25.75 -14.92 -19.83
C ALA A 717 25.73 -13.41 -20.12
N LEU A 718 26.06 -12.57 -19.12
CA LEU A 718 26.12 -11.12 -19.27
C LEU A 718 27.37 -10.65 -20.02
N ARG A 719 28.41 -11.48 -20.18
CA ARG A 719 29.72 -11.06 -20.73
C ARG A 719 29.63 -10.45 -22.14
N SER A 720 28.63 -10.83 -22.93
CA SER A 720 28.38 -10.23 -24.25
C SER A 720 28.02 -8.73 -24.19
N LEU A 721 27.58 -8.24 -23.02
CA LEU A 721 27.16 -6.85 -22.79
C LEU A 721 28.27 -5.94 -22.23
N HIS A 722 29.49 -6.45 -22.01
CA HIS A 722 30.63 -5.69 -21.47
C HIS A 722 30.93 -4.37 -22.22
N GLY A 723 30.74 -4.39 -23.54
CA GLY A 723 31.05 -3.25 -24.41
C GLY A 723 29.88 -2.31 -24.66
N THR A 724 28.69 -2.60 -24.13
CA THR A 724 27.45 -1.87 -24.45
C THR A 724 26.74 -1.31 -23.23
N LEU A 725 26.82 -2.01 -22.09
CA LEU A 725 26.07 -1.62 -20.89
C LEU A 725 26.66 -0.37 -20.22
N GLU A 726 25.82 0.65 -20.06
CA GLU A 726 26.13 1.92 -19.40
C GLU A 726 25.52 1.99 -17.99
N LYS A 727 24.40 1.30 -17.77
CA LYS A 727 23.67 1.25 -16.50
C LYS A 727 23.30 -0.19 -16.11
N LEU A 728 23.59 -0.55 -14.86
CA LEU A 728 23.24 -1.85 -14.29
C LEU A 728 22.62 -1.67 -12.89
N GLU A 729 21.43 -2.23 -12.67
CA GLU A 729 20.78 -2.27 -11.35
C GLU A 729 20.63 -3.71 -10.85
N ALA A 730 21.17 -3.98 -9.66
CA ALA A 730 21.30 -5.29 -9.03
C ALA A 730 20.94 -5.23 -7.53
N GLU A 731 19.76 -4.68 -7.22
CA GLU A 731 19.40 -4.27 -5.85
C GLU A 731 19.10 -5.43 -4.86
N LEU A 732 18.72 -6.61 -5.34
CA LEU A 732 18.18 -7.67 -4.46
C LEU A 732 18.71 -9.07 -4.78
N LEU A 733 19.97 -9.13 -5.24
CA LEU A 733 20.68 -10.36 -5.52
C LEU A 733 21.24 -11.00 -4.24
N SER A 734 21.52 -12.31 -4.27
CA SER A 734 22.27 -12.97 -3.20
C SER A 734 23.73 -12.48 -3.17
N ALA A 735 24.36 -12.56 -2.00
CA ALA A 735 25.76 -12.17 -1.83
C ALA A 735 26.69 -12.87 -2.83
N ASP A 736 26.51 -14.17 -3.05
CA ASP A 736 27.30 -14.96 -4.01
C ASP A 736 27.15 -14.45 -5.46
N THR A 737 25.95 -14.02 -5.84
CA THR A 737 25.68 -13.51 -7.19
C THR A 737 26.26 -12.12 -7.38
N ILE A 738 26.18 -11.27 -6.35
CA ILE A 738 26.87 -9.96 -6.35
C ILE A 738 28.38 -10.17 -6.43
N GLN A 739 28.93 -11.11 -5.67
CA GLN A 739 30.35 -11.45 -5.72
C GLN A 739 30.77 -11.87 -7.13
N GLY A 740 30.00 -12.77 -7.77
CA GLY A 740 30.25 -13.18 -9.16
C GLY A 740 30.14 -12.01 -10.14
N LEU A 741 29.15 -11.12 -9.96
CA LEU A 741 29.02 -9.92 -10.79
C LEU A 741 30.27 -9.03 -10.69
N VAL A 742 30.77 -8.81 -9.46
CA VAL A 742 31.93 -7.98 -9.18
C VAL A 742 33.23 -8.62 -9.66
N SER A 743 33.40 -9.94 -9.49
CA SER A 743 34.64 -10.64 -9.89
C SER A 743 34.71 -10.93 -11.39
N ASP A 744 33.59 -11.23 -12.04
CA ASP A 744 33.58 -11.81 -13.38
C ASP A 744 33.06 -10.87 -14.47
N PHE A 745 32.11 -9.98 -14.14
CA PHE A 745 31.46 -9.10 -15.13
C PHE A 745 32.00 -7.66 -15.07
N LEU A 746 32.00 -7.04 -13.89
CA LEU A 746 32.41 -5.63 -13.75
C LEU A 746 33.80 -5.31 -14.34
N PRO A 747 34.85 -6.16 -14.20
CA PRO A 747 36.17 -5.84 -14.75
C PRO A 747 36.20 -5.69 -16.28
N GLY A 748 35.24 -6.30 -16.99
CA GLY A 748 35.08 -6.17 -18.43
C GLY A 748 34.14 -5.05 -18.87
N ALA A 749 33.34 -4.49 -17.95
CA ALA A 749 32.25 -3.55 -18.23
C ALA A 749 32.75 -2.11 -18.45
N SER A 750 33.56 -1.90 -19.49
CA SER A 750 34.28 -0.65 -19.76
C SER A 750 33.41 0.60 -19.96
N ARG A 751 32.15 0.42 -20.37
CA ARG A 751 31.18 1.52 -20.58
C ARG A 751 30.29 1.79 -19.38
N LEU A 752 30.34 0.96 -18.33
CA LEU A 752 29.46 1.10 -17.19
C LEU A 752 29.77 2.41 -16.45
N ARG A 753 28.73 3.24 -16.28
CA ARG A 753 28.79 4.55 -15.60
C ARG A 753 27.84 4.64 -14.43
N GLU A 754 26.77 3.85 -14.44
CA GLU A 754 25.77 3.82 -13.38
C GLU A 754 25.64 2.41 -12.84
N LEU A 755 25.85 2.24 -11.53
CA LEU A 755 25.75 0.96 -10.86
C LEU A 755 24.84 1.08 -9.64
N GLY A 756 23.79 0.26 -9.62
CA GLY A 756 22.93 0.06 -8.47
C GLY A 756 23.20 -1.29 -7.83
N LEU A 757 23.58 -1.32 -6.56
CA LEU A 757 23.77 -2.54 -5.78
C LEU A 757 22.84 -2.56 -4.56
N GLY A 758 22.47 -3.76 -4.13
CA GLY A 758 21.76 -4.00 -2.88
C GLY A 758 22.66 -3.87 -1.65
N THR A 759 22.40 -4.73 -0.67
CA THR A 759 23.29 -4.88 0.49
C THR A 759 24.62 -5.48 0.03
N VAL A 760 25.72 -4.77 0.28
CA VAL A 760 27.08 -5.20 -0.08
C VAL A 760 27.99 -5.14 1.15
N ALA A 761 28.90 -6.09 1.25
CA ALA A 761 30.01 -6.02 2.20
C ALA A 761 31.09 -5.05 1.69
N GLY A 762 31.93 -4.55 2.60
CA GLY A 762 32.91 -3.52 2.27
C GLY A 762 33.94 -3.93 1.22
N ASP A 763 34.40 -5.18 1.28
CA ASP A 763 35.32 -5.77 0.30
C ASP A 763 34.71 -5.86 -1.10
N VAL A 764 33.43 -6.23 -1.21
CA VAL A 764 32.66 -6.26 -2.46
C VAL A 764 32.55 -4.86 -3.06
N LEU A 765 32.26 -3.85 -2.24
CA LEU A 765 32.19 -2.47 -2.69
C LEU A 765 33.54 -1.95 -3.19
N SER A 766 34.61 -2.24 -2.46
CA SER A 766 35.99 -1.87 -2.83
C SER A 766 36.37 -2.48 -4.20
N ALA A 767 36.06 -3.76 -4.40
CA ALA A 767 36.27 -4.43 -5.67
C ALA A 767 35.43 -3.82 -6.82
N ALA A 768 34.17 -3.47 -6.57
CA ALA A 768 33.30 -2.83 -7.56
C ALA A 768 33.82 -1.44 -7.99
N LEU A 769 34.27 -0.62 -7.03
CA LEU A 769 34.87 0.69 -7.27
C LEU A 769 36.21 0.61 -8.02
N SER A 770 36.96 -0.48 -7.82
CA SER A 770 38.21 -0.73 -8.54
C SER A 770 37.98 -1.22 -9.97
N ALA A 771 36.88 -1.94 -10.21
CA ALA A 771 36.60 -2.60 -11.48
C ALA A 771 36.11 -1.64 -12.58
N THR A 772 35.43 -0.54 -12.22
CA THR A 772 34.77 0.34 -13.20
C THR A 772 34.86 1.82 -12.82
N SER A 773 34.88 2.70 -13.83
CA SER A 773 34.85 4.16 -13.61
C SER A 773 33.40 4.67 -13.57
N LEU A 774 32.83 4.66 -12.37
CA LEU A 774 31.44 5.05 -12.12
C LEU A 774 31.27 6.57 -12.00
N THR A 775 30.12 7.04 -12.46
CA THR A 775 29.65 8.43 -12.28
C THR A 775 28.44 8.52 -11.36
N LEU A 776 27.68 7.42 -11.26
CA LEU A 776 26.59 7.23 -10.32
C LEU A 776 26.75 5.90 -9.61
N LEU A 777 26.64 5.92 -8.28
CA LEU A 777 26.54 4.74 -7.44
C LEU A 777 25.25 4.83 -6.62
N ASP A 778 24.44 3.78 -6.68
CA ASP A 778 23.19 3.66 -5.93
C ASP A 778 23.26 2.43 -5.03
N LEU A 779 23.34 2.64 -3.71
CA LEU A 779 23.35 1.59 -2.70
C LEU A 779 22.01 1.62 -1.96
N ARG A 780 21.03 0.84 -2.45
CA ARG A 780 19.65 0.81 -1.92
C ARG A 780 19.38 -0.31 -0.90
N GLY A 781 20.42 -0.94 -0.36
CA GLY A 781 20.34 -1.90 0.75
C GLY A 781 21.18 -1.42 1.93
N ASN A 782 20.99 -2.01 3.12
CA ASN A 782 21.54 -1.64 4.44
C ASN A 782 23.00 -1.11 4.43
N THR A 783 23.19 0.12 3.96
CA THR A 783 24.48 0.82 3.95
C THR A 783 24.86 1.10 5.40
N THR A 784 26.10 0.78 5.76
CA THR A 784 26.64 0.95 7.13
C THR A 784 27.73 2.02 7.16
N ASP A 785 28.17 2.40 8.37
CA ASP A 785 29.30 3.33 8.53
C ASP A 785 30.58 2.80 7.87
N GLU A 786 30.85 1.50 7.94
CA GLU A 786 31.96 0.85 7.22
C GLU A 786 31.88 1.09 5.71
N THR A 787 30.67 1.00 5.15
CA THR A 787 30.44 1.25 3.72
C THR A 787 30.79 2.70 3.35
N LEU A 788 30.42 3.65 4.22
CA LEU A 788 30.72 5.08 4.02
C LEU A 788 32.22 5.40 4.19
N GLU A 789 32.90 4.73 5.12
CA GLU A 789 34.36 4.85 5.28
C GLU A 789 35.13 4.39 4.04
N ILE A 790 34.68 3.31 3.41
CA ILE A 790 35.25 2.82 2.15
C ILE A 790 34.99 3.82 1.03
N LEU A 791 33.76 4.31 0.87
CA LEU A 791 33.44 5.35 -0.12
C LEU A 791 34.29 6.62 0.09
N ALA A 792 34.54 7.00 1.34
CA ALA A 792 35.29 8.19 1.67
C ALA A 792 36.80 8.09 1.34
N SER A 793 37.37 6.87 1.39
CA SER A 793 38.80 6.64 1.26
C SER A 793 39.22 6.06 -0.10
N HIS A 794 38.33 5.38 -0.81
CA HIS A 794 38.67 4.61 -2.01
C HIS A 794 38.83 5.49 -3.27
N GLU A 795 39.97 5.39 -3.97
CA GLU A 795 40.29 6.22 -5.13
C GLU A 795 39.29 6.09 -6.30
N GLY A 796 38.71 4.89 -6.48
CA GLY A 796 37.66 4.64 -7.47
C GLY A 796 36.38 5.49 -7.28
N ALA A 797 36.16 6.05 -6.08
CA ALA A 797 35.04 6.96 -5.82
C ALA A 797 35.26 8.38 -6.38
N ALA A 798 36.47 8.73 -6.83
CA ALA A 798 36.81 10.08 -7.32
C ALA A 798 36.04 10.51 -8.58
N GLY A 799 35.53 9.53 -9.34
CA GLY A 799 34.70 9.77 -10.53
C GLY A 799 33.23 10.07 -10.25
N LEU A 800 32.76 9.84 -9.01
CA LEU A 800 31.34 9.91 -8.68
C LEU A 800 30.83 11.36 -8.72
N THR A 801 29.69 11.52 -9.40
CA THR A 801 28.94 12.79 -9.51
C THR A 801 27.59 12.70 -8.82
N ARG A 802 27.04 11.48 -8.72
CA ARG A 802 25.75 11.20 -8.07
C ARG A 802 25.91 10.03 -7.12
N LEU A 803 25.40 10.17 -5.91
CA LEU A 803 25.48 9.14 -4.87
C LEU A 803 24.13 8.99 -4.18
N HIS A 804 23.58 7.78 -4.20
CA HIS A 804 22.35 7.44 -3.49
C HIS A 804 22.67 6.37 -2.45
N LEU A 805 22.32 6.65 -1.20
CA LEU A 805 22.63 5.80 -0.04
C LEU A 805 21.37 5.58 0.78
N VAL A 806 21.04 4.31 1.02
CA VAL A 806 19.92 3.87 1.84
C VAL A 806 20.47 2.91 2.88
N GLY A 807 20.25 3.15 4.16
CA GLY A 807 20.78 2.26 5.19
C GLY A 807 20.68 2.75 6.62
N SER A 808 21.44 2.10 7.49
CA SER A 808 21.50 2.35 8.94
C SER A 808 22.84 2.95 9.35
N PHE A 809 23.33 3.93 8.60
CA PHE A 809 24.56 4.67 8.90
C PHE A 809 24.28 5.85 9.82
N THR A 810 25.28 6.21 10.63
CA THR A 810 25.20 7.22 11.69
C THR A 810 25.98 8.48 11.32
N ASP A 811 25.99 9.45 12.23
CA ASP A 811 26.83 10.65 12.13
C ASP A 811 28.33 10.31 11.95
N ALA A 812 28.81 9.17 12.44
CA ALA A 812 30.20 8.74 12.25
C ALA A 812 30.49 8.44 10.78
N GLY A 813 29.58 7.75 10.09
CA GLY A 813 29.69 7.53 8.64
C GLY A 813 29.57 8.82 7.84
N LEU A 814 28.71 9.77 8.26
CA LEU A 814 28.66 11.10 7.63
C LEU A 814 29.94 11.90 7.84
N ASP A 815 30.55 11.83 9.02
CA ASP A 815 31.86 12.46 9.28
C ASP A 815 32.95 11.89 8.36
N ALA A 816 32.92 10.58 8.10
CA ALA A 816 33.84 9.95 7.16
C ALA A 816 33.67 10.54 5.76
N LEU A 817 32.44 10.64 5.25
CA LEU A 817 32.16 11.29 3.97
C LEU A 817 32.60 12.76 3.94
N GLY A 818 32.33 13.51 5.03
CA GLY A 818 32.69 14.93 5.15
C GLY A 818 34.21 15.20 5.19
N ARG A 819 35.02 14.18 5.48
CA ARG A 819 36.49 14.20 5.45
C ARG A 819 37.09 13.55 4.20
N SER A 820 36.26 13.02 3.30
CA SER A 820 36.72 12.35 2.09
C SER A 820 37.60 13.26 1.22
N GLN A 821 38.66 12.70 0.66
CA GLN A 821 39.46 13.38 -0.38
C GLN A 821 39.03 12.98 -1.80
N GLN A 822 38.11 12.03 -1.92
CA GLN A 822 37.72 11.42 -3.19
C GLN A 822 36.41 12.01 -3.73
N LEU A 823 35.45 12.35 -2.85
CA LEU A 823 34.09 12.75 -3.26
C LEU A 823 33.95 14.20 -3.76
N GLY A 824 35.06 14.87 -4.10
CA GLY A 824 35.09 16.28 -4.51
C GLY A 824 34.30 16.62 -5.78
N ARG A 825 33.89 15.61 -6.57
CA ARG A 825 33.08 15.76 -7.79
C ARG A 825 31.60 15.49 -7.60
N VAL A 826 31.17 15.00 -6.43
CA VAL A 826 29.76 14.69 -6.16
C VAL A 826 28.94 15.99 -6.19
N ARG A 827 27.92 16.03 -7.05
CA ARG A 827 27.00 17.15 -7.23
C ARG A 827 25.63 16.86 -6.63
N ASP A 828 25.18 15.61 -6.71
CA ASP A 828 23.89 15.19 -6.18
C ASP A 828 24.07 14.03 -5.20
N MET A 829 23.56 14.21 -3.99
CA MET A 829 23.59 13.18 -2.96
C MET A 829 22.17 12.94 -2.44
N GLN A 830 21.78 11.68 -2.32
CA GLN A 830 20.54 11.26 -1.66
C GLN A 830 20.90 10.36 -0.49
N LEU A 831 20.41 10.72 0.70
CA LEU A 831 20.62 9.96 1.93
C LEU A 831 19.26 9.54 2.49
N HIS A 832 19.08 8.24 2.69
CA HIS A 832 17.92 7.65 3.36
C HIS A 832 18.36 6.85 4.57
N THR A 833 18.09 7.38 5.76
CA THR A 833 18.45 6.78 7.05
C THR A 833 17.62 7.44 8.15
N ASP A 834 17.27 6.68 9.17
CA ASP A 834 16.60 7.22 10.37
C ASP A 834 17.58 7.45 11.53
N THR A 835 18.89 7.22 11.32
CA THR A 835 19.91 7.22 12.38
C THR A 835 20.90 8.40 12.34
N CYS A 836 20.78 9.30 11.35
CA CYS A 836 21.61 10.51 11.27
C CYS A 836 20.92 11.72 11.92
N THR A 837 21.71 12.58 12.57
CA THR A 837 21.21 13.79 13.22
C THR A 837 21.38 15.04 12.34
N GLU A 838 20.68 16.12 12.69
CA GLU A 838 20.87 17.43 12.06
C GLU A 838 22.33 17.90 12.12
N GLU A 839 23.02 17.61 13.23
CA GLU A 839 24.41 18.00 13.42
C GLU A 839 25.38 17.17 12.57
N GLY A 840 25.10 15.88 12.38
CA GLY A 840 25.84 15.04 11.44
C GLY A 840 25.76 15.58 10.01
N VAL A 841 24.57 15.98 9.56
CA VAL A 841 24.38 16.58 8.23
C VAL A 841 25.03 17.95 8.12
N ARG A 842 24.95 18.80 9.15
CA ARG A 842 25.63 20.11 9.15
C ARG A 842 27.15 19.94 9.02
N ARG A 843 27.74 18.96 9.70
CA ARG A 843 29.17 18.65 9.60
C ARG A 843 29.56 18.12 8.22
N LEU A 844 28.72 17.27 7.62
CA LEU A 844 28.89 16.83 6.23
C LEU A 844 28.94 18.02 5.26
N LEU A 845 27.98 18.95 5.36
CA LEU A 845 27.86 20.13 4.49
C LEU A 845 28.97 21.18 4.73
N SER A 846 29.50 21.25 5.96
CA SER A 846 30.62 22.14 6.29
C SER A 846 31.97 21.57 5.84
N GLY A 847 32.01 20.29 5.45
CA GLY A 847 33.21 19.60 5.00
C GLY A 847 33.68 20.08 3.63
N ARG A 848 34.99 20.25 3.45
CA ARG A 848 35.59 20.58 2.14
C ARG A 848 35.56 19.42 1.15
N ALA A 849 35.25 18.21 1.63
CA ALA A 849 35.19 16.98 0.83
C ALA A 849 34.15 17.05 -0.29
N LEU A 850 33.04 17.76 -0.07
CA LEU A 850 31.89 17.83 -0.97
C LEU A 850 31.77 19.23 -1.62
N ALA A 851 32.90 19.83 -1.99
CA ALA A 851 32.96 21.20 -2.52
C ALA A 851 32.14 21.43 -3.80
N SER A 852 31.82 20.37 -4.55
CA SER A 852 30.99 20.44 -5.76
C SER A 852 29.51 20.09 -5.52
N LEU A 853 29.12 19.79 -4.28
CA LEU A 853 27.76 19.37 -3.96
C LEU A 853 26.80 20.54 -4.22
N ARG A 854 25.76 20.28 -5.00
CA ARG A 854 24.73 21.25 -5.37
C ARG A 854 23.37 20.88 -4.82
N ARG A 855 23.08 19.58 -4.72
CA ARG A 855 21.81 19.05 -4.22
C ARG A 855 22.04 17.95 -3.20
N LEU A 856 21.42 18.11 -2.04
CA LEU A 856 21.34 17.07 -1.01
C LEU A 856 19.86 16.76 -0.76
N ARG A 857 19.46 15.51 -0.99
CA ARG A 857 18.12 15.04 -0.61
C ARG A 857 18.22 14.19 0.64
N LEU A 858 17.50 14.62 1.67
CA LEU A 858 17.42 13.93 2.96
C LEU A 858 16.06 13.26 3.05
N LEU A 859 16.08 11.94 3.07
CA LEU A 859 14.91 11.08 3.25
C LEU A 859 15.03 10.48 4.65
N THR A 860 14.88 11.30 5.68
CA THR A 860 14.99 10.88 7.08
C THR A 860 13.79 11.36 7.86
N SER A 861 13.29 10.54 8.79
CA SER A 861 12.27 10.94 9.75
C SER A 861 12.82 11.74 10.93
N ALA A 862 14.15 11.77 11.11
CA ALA A 862 14.82 12.35 12.28
C ALA A 862 15.10 13.86 12.19
N ILE A 863 14.88 14.50 11.04
CA ILE A 863 15.19 15.94 10.83
C ILE A 863 13.88 16.72 10.60
N ALA A 864 13.56 17.61 11.54
CA ALA A 864 12.28 18.35 11.57
C ALA A 864 12.13 19.41 10.45
N ASP A 865 13.23 20.05 10.01
CA ASP A 865 13.21 21.06 8.94
C ASP A 865 14.54 21.05 8.15
N PRO A 866 14.69 20.14 7.17
CA PRO A 866 15.93 19.99 6.40
C PRO A 866 16.28 21.20 5.52
N CYS A 867 15.32 22.08 5.21
CA CYS A 867 15.56 23.29 4.43
C CYS A 867 16.42 24.32 5.19
N ARG A 868 16.37 24.32 6.54
CA ARG A 868 17.23 25.16 7.41
C ARG A 868 18.70 24.77 7.40
N LEU A 869 19.04 23.60 6.87
CA LEU A 869 20.42 23.12 6.76
C LEU A 869 21.14 23.65 5.51
N SER A 870 20.45 24.41 4.66
CA SER A 870 21.04 25.03 3.48
C SER A 870 22.15 26.00 3.88
N VAL A 871 23.38 25.75 3.40
CA VAL A 871 24.53 26.62 3.68
C VAL A 871 24.60 27.72 2.62
N GLU A 872 24.31 28.97 3.01
CA GLU A 872 24.56 30.22 2.26
C GLU A 872 24.26 30.18 0.74
N GLY A 873 23.23 29.44 0.32
CA GLY A 873 22.83 29.32 -1.09
C GLY A 873 23.74 28.45 -1.98
N GLN A 874 24.71 27.72 -1.40
CA GLN A 874 25.61 26.82 -2.15
C GLN A 874 25.02 25.44 -2.42
N VAL A 875 24.24 24.90 -1.48
CA VAL A 875 23.64 23.55 -1.58
C VAL A 875 22.14 23.64 -1.36
N ASP A 876 21.35 23.17 -2.33
CA ASP A 876 19.89 22.99 -2.19
C ASP A 876 19.62 21.70 -1.38
N VAL A 877 19.23 21.87 -0.11
CA VAL A 877 18.87 20.76 0.78
C VAL A 877 17.36 20.58 0.76
N ARG A 878 16.89 19.44 0.25
CA ARG A 878 15.47 19.10 0.20
C ARG A 878 15.16 17.90 1.07
N GLY A 879 14.18 18.04 1.96
CA GLY A 879 13.51 16.91 2.61
C GLY A 879 12.37 16.39 1.76
N ARG A 880 11.98 15.11 1.94
CA ARG A 880 10.67 14.68 1.43
C ARG A 880 9.55 15.23 2.32
N TYR A 881 8.97 16.33 1.85
CA TYR A 881 7.52 16.55 1.82
C TYR A 881 7.02 16.60 0.35
N GLU A 882 7.69 15.91 -0.58
CA GLU A 882 7.20 15.74 -1.96
C GLU A 882 6.67 14.31 -2.14
N SER A 883 5.36 14.21 -2.34
CA SER A 883 4.67 12.99 -2.75
C SER A 883 5.06 12.66 -4.19
N PHE A 884 5.75 11.53 -4.38
CA PHE A 884 5.96 10.95 -5.70
C PHE A 884 4.65 10.31 -6.21
#